data_AF-A0A935U0A7-F1
#
_entry.id   AF-A0A935U0A7-F1
#
_cell.length_a   1.000
_cell.length_b   1.000
_cell.length_c   1.000
_cell.angle_alpha   90.00
_cell.angle_beta   90.00
_cell.angle_gamma   90.00
#
_symmetry.space_group_name_H-M   'P 1'
#
loop_
_entity.id
_entity.type
_entity.pdbx_description
1 polymer ?
#
loop_
_entity_poly.entity_id
_entity_poly.type
_entity_poly.pdbx_seq_one_letter_code
_entity_poly.pdbx_strand_id
1 'polypeptide(L)'
;MNREGKQQRSAVSRRRAATHLQELAWLEGYPAGERWWTRAGAPVLVDGALVARSRRIAQTLRREHGEALSELTGDAERWWGVVDAALRWCSARLAAPRPSGGASRARRRDDAELAPATGELATTLLALAPARAQRLARELSAQHPAQRAVLAAASVAWALAPAELTQVLPWLAARPALTELPQALVLAQLATLGGGAEEGVDALLAALTLDAPDPQQAEELVNHARSAVQKAGSARRPKARASRGAGAAGATGATGALDRRAPLPGSGARRVQELAPAQSRAQLERWLQDLASLGPAQQRRALELFAAAEPLATLEPWHRWYQDSAPRLARALELAEQELDRRDDRALEKMEAGLAAVRAALPPRLALRDLLEEISRLAAQLAQAAHHAALLRWLRALPAAAAELPRAKMLLHCARIVRAADNSRMFWLWDALAAALEAGASERLLGPWRHALQRQWQSWLEDGLVDELPHRRGVQRLADALVLVAARGELSEDDAATAAVWVAAGHPVLAPERAAELVLAGRGADRPSEPLARASLALALDSPAQTAERCKELQALVASRDRGLEPALAALVTYAAQRNAGWLVCGALDAKQGEALLTAAAALALIPRTRWPALLLDAEAPWRARYPQELAAALARLASVDPDAADTARQRLATDLPEPAALREEIAALRALGALGALGALGAKRPLTERQATRLANLEARLAAPKLPSARRLANLAVKLEHSAVAIGVNRLAKGSTDAAIARVVQAFGLGQWPGWPLDRKLLQILLGLMRLSPQDRALAARLLRARQGPPPWDLRDDPANAAFLEGARRRGLCVEPWLEDGAVTVSADGQPVTLALSSDPLEIFAMGAHFETCLSPGSCNFFSVVANAADINKRVLYARRGDRVVGRCLLAITDAGALLTFHPYAHDLPDFAALVRDFAVALAGRMRTTLAPSGKVSTILSRDWYDDGARDLSGRFEALRDDSKLDLATVEPAALPARLREVLDHELDDITLPLVLAMPGLHRRPELVQPLAPFILGCESQHVRLAAAGLAFRAGELSLADRLLGDRSYDVDLDHHVWTPLEVLAQLRPSQFLAKLRQGRAAFDRWWGQSGEHKALEGVALEALHRPKQAAVLYRQALQHDEYLRAELGPRLEALEAAAADRRRS
;
A
#
# COMPACT_ATOMS: atom_id res chain seq x y z
N MET A 1 -18.49 1.05 47.76
CA MET A 1 -18.48 1.98 46.61
C MET A 1 -17.42 1.51 45.62
N ASN A 2 -17.81 1.01 44.44
CA ASN A 2 -16.90 0.29 43.54
C ASN A 2 -15.80 1.19 42.94
N ARG A 3 -14.68 0.60 42.49
CA ARG A 3 -13.52 1.32 41.90
C ARG A 3 -13.93 2.19 40.71
N GLU A 4 -14.79 1.69 39.84
CA GLU A 4 -15.34 2.42 38.69
C GLU A 4 -16.08 3.70 39.11
N GLY A 5 -16.88 3.65 40.19
CA GLY A 5 -17.61 4.80 40.72
C GLY A 5 -16.73 5.87 41.38
N LYS A 6 -15.46 5.55 41.70
CA LYS A 6 -14.42 6.53 42.03
C LYS A 6 -13.78 7.10 40.77
N GLN A 7 -13.43 6.26 39.79
CA GLN A 7 -12.84 6.70 38.52
C GLN A 7 -13.76 7.63 37.73
N GLN A 8 -15.07 7.34 37.65
CA GLN A 8 -16.06 8.22 37.02
C GLN A 8 -16.16 9.57 37.73
N ARG A 9 -16.17 9.58 39.08
CA ARG A 9 -16.18 10.84 39.84
C ARG A 9 -14.91 11.66 39.66
N SER A 10 -13.73 11.02 39.66
CA SER A 10 -12.45 11.67 39.32
C SER A 10 -12.47 12.24 37.90
N ALA A 11 -12.96 11.48 36.90
CA ALA A 11 -13.06 11.95 35.51
C ALA A 11 -14.02 13.14 35.34
N VAL A 12 -15.18 13.13 36.02
CA VAL A 12 -16.13 14.26 36.02
C VAL A 12 -15.54 15.46 36.77
N SER A 13 -14.87 15.24 37.90
CA SER A 13 -14.16 16.28 38.66
C SER A 13 -13.09 16.96 37.80
N ARG A 14 -12.25 16.17 37.10
CA ARG A 14 -11.25 16.67 36.14
C ARG A 14 -11.86 17.44 34.98
N ARG A 15 -12.96 16.95 34.37
CA ARG A 15 -13.64 17.67 33.28
C ARG A 15 -14.20 19.02 33.74
N ARG A 16 -14.81 19.08 34.93
CA ARG A 16 -15.29 20.34 35.53
C ARG A 16 -14.14 21.27 35.91
N ALA A 17 -13.07 20.74 36.50
CA ALA A 17 -11.87 21.50 36.83
C ALA A 17 -11.24 22.13 35.58
N ALA A 18 -11.08 21.36 34.50
CA ALA A 18 -10.59 21.87 33.22
C ALA A 18 -11.51 22.96 32.61
N THR A 19 -12.84 22.80 32.73
CA THR A 19 -13.81 23.82 32.29
C THR A 19 -13.64 25.12 33.08
N HIS A 20 -13.52 25.03 34.41
CA HIS A 20 -13.31 26.20 35.27
C HIS A 20 -11.92 26.83 35.09
N LEU A 21 -10.88 26.04 34.81
CA LEU A 21 -9.57 26.57 34.41
C LEU A 21 -9.65 27.33 33.08
N GLN A 22 -10.44 26.86 32.12
CA GLN A 22 -10.71 27.58 30.86
C GLN A 22 -11.44 28.92 31.10
N GLU A 23 -12.40 28.96 32.03
CA GLU A 23 -13.05 30.23 32.45
C GLU A 23 -12.07 31.20 33.14
N LEU A 24 -10.99 30.69 33.73
CA LEU A 24 -9.93 31.47 34.37
C LEU A 24 -8.72 31.74 33.48
N ALA A 25 -8.67 31.20 32.25
CA ALA A 25 -7.53 31.31 31.34
C ALA A 25 -7.18 32.77 30.99
N TRP A 26 -8.10 33.72 31.18
CA TRP A 26 -7.79 35.14 31.04
C TRP A 26 -6.72 35.62 32.05
N LEU A 27 -6.56 34.96 33.20
CA LEU A 27 -5.52 35.24 34.19
C LEU A 27 -4.12 34.77 33.76
N GLU A 28 -3.99 33.95 32.71
CA GLU A 28 -2.72 33.72 32.01
C GLU A 28 -2.43 34.94 31.13
N GLY A 29 -1.95 36.00 31.76
CA GLY A 29 -1.80 37.31 31.14
C GLY A 29 -1.09 38.30 32.06
N TYR A 30 -0.98 39.54 31.60
CA TYR A 30 -0.20 40.59 32.26
C TYR A 30 -0.91 41.94 32.13
N PRO A 31 -0.69 42.87 33.08
CA PRO A 31 -1.20 44.23 32.94
C PRO A 31 -0.33 45.07 32.00
N ALA A 32 -0.98 45.82 31.11
CA ALA A 32 -0.33 46.82 30.25
C ALA A 32 -1.25 48.01 30.04
N GLY A 33 -0.83 49.19 30.50
CA GLY A 33 -1.69 50.37 30.62
C GLY A 33 -2.91 50.06 31.48
N GLU A 34 -4.10 50.47 31.04
CA GLU A 34 -5.40 50.22 31.71
C GLU A 34 -5.98 48.82 31.52
N ARG A 35 -5.35 47.95 30.72
CA ARG A 35 -5.93 46.67 30.30
C ARG A 35 -5.12 45.50 30.83
N TRP A 36 -5.81 44.41 31.08
CA TRP A 36 -5.18 43.10 31.22
C TRP A 36 -5.05 42.50 29.83
N TRP A 37 -3.88 41.99 29.48
CA TRP A 37 -3.61 41.37 28.21
C TRP A 37 -3.39 39.88 28.45
N THR A 38 -4.15 39.03 27.78
CA THR A 38 -3.88 37.58 27.78
C THR A 38 -2.50 37.30 27.19
N ARG A 39 -1.95 36.12 27.48
CA ARG A 39 -0.71 35.60 26.88
C ARG A 39 -0.76 35.68 25.33
N ALA A 40 -1.93 35.40 24.75
CA ALA A 40 -2.22 35.52 23.32
C ALA A 40 -2.38 36.96 22.80
N GLY A 41 -2.00 38.00 23.55
CA GLY A 41 -2.03 39.39 23.12
C GLY A 41 -3.44 39.99 22.96
N ALA A 42 -4.50 39.29 23.38
CA ALA A 42 -5.86 39.84 23.36
C ALA A 42 -6.14 40.64 24.65
N PRO A 43 -6.59 41.91 24.56
CA PRO A 43 -6.95 42.71 25.73
C PRO A 43 -8.29 42.29 26.33
N VAL A 44 -8.31 42.07 27.64
CA VAL A 44 -9.47 41.73 28.46
C VAL A 44 -9.90 42.95 29.26
N LEU A 45 -11.19 43.29 29.17
CA LEU A 45 -11.80 44.29 30.02
C LEU A 45 -12.01 43.70 31.42
N VAL A 46 -11.16 44.08 32.37
CA VAL A 46 -11.29 43.67 33.77
C VAL A 46 -12.30 44.59 34.45
N ASP A 47 -13.44 44.03 34.84
CA ASP A 47 -14.45 44.70 35.65
C ASP A 47 -14.72 43.94 36.96
N GLY A 48 -15.50 44.55 37.87
CA GLY A 48 -15.82 43.94 39.16
C GLY A 48 -16.61 42.63 39.05
N ALA A 49 -17.38 42.43 37.97
CA ALA A 49 -18.16 41.22 37.75
C ALA A 49 -17.27 40.06 37.28
N LEU A 50 -16.30 40.30 36.41
CA LEU A 50 -15.29 39.34 35.98
C LEU A 50 -14.39 38.90 37.15
N VAL A 51 -13.91 39.86 37.95
CA VAL A 51 -13.08 39.57 39.13
C VAL A 51 -13.86 38.79 40.19
N ALA A 52 -15.10 39.20 40.51
CA ALA A 52 -15.94 38.49 41.47
C ALA A 52 -16.33 37.08 41.00
N ARG A 53 -16.62 36.90 39.70
CA ARG A 53 -16.90 35.59 39.09
C ARG A 53 -15.66 34.69 39.16
N SER A 54 -14.50 35.21 38.77
CA SER A 54 -13.24 34.48 38.77
C SER A 54 -12.83 34.05 40.19
N ARG A 55 -13.03 34.92 41.19
CA ARG A 55 -12.82 34.56 42.61
C ARG A 55 -13.73 33.40 43.04
N ARG A 56 -15.02 33.40 42.68
CA ARG A 56 -15.94 32.28 42.97
C ARG A 56 -15.52 30.98 42.28
N ILE A 57 -15.12 31.05 41.01
CA ILE A 57 -14.66 29.88 40.23
C ILE A 57 -13.39 29.30 40.88
N ALA A 58 -12.39 30.14 41.19
CA ALA A 58 -11.16 29.70 41.83
C ALA A 58 -11.40 29.12 43.24
N GLN A 59 -12.30 29.70 44.03
CA GLN A 59 -12.72 29.14 45.33
C GLN A 59 -13.43 27.79 45.19
N THR A 60 -14.25 27.63 44.14
CA THR A 60 -14.94 26.36 43.83
C THR A 60 -13.93 25.28 43.41
N LEU A 61 -12.97 25.63 42.54
CA LEU A 61 -11.84 24.77 42.17
C LEU A 61 -11.07 24.27 43.40
N ARG A 62 -10.69 25.18 44.31
CA ARG A 62 -9.96 24.83 45.53
C ARG A 62 -10.80 23.96 46.50
N ARG A 63 -12.08 24.29 46.71
CA ARG A 63 -12.95 23.60 47.68
C ARG A 63 -13.46 22.24 47.20
N GLU A 64 -13.85 22.14 45.93
CA GLU A 64 -14.63 21.00 45.40
C GLU A 64 -13.84 20.14 44.42
N HIS A 65 -12.74 20.68 43.87
CA HIS A 65 -11.92 20.02 42.85
C HIS A 65 -10.42 19.98 43.19
N GLY A 66 -10.02 20.20 44.45
CA GLY A 66 -8.61 20.36 44.85
C GLY A 66 -7.65 19.26 44.37
N GLU A 67 -8.05 17.99 44.46
CA GLU A 67 -7.25 16.87 43.92
C GLU A 67 -7.07 16.97 42.39
N ALA A 68 -8.17 17.20 41.66
CA ALA A 68 -8.17 17.34 40.20
C ALA A 68 -7.43 18.60 39.74
N LEU A 69 -7.49 19.68 40.52
CA LEU A 69 -6.70 20.89 40.31
C LEU A 69 -5.21 20.60 40.46
N SER A 70 -4.81 19.88 41.51
CA SER A 70 -3.42 19.46 41.75
C SER A 70 -2.89 18.55 40.63
N GLU A 71 -3.71 17.61 40.13
CA GLU A 71 -3.37 16.79 38.96
C GLU A 71 -3.18 17.63 37.68
N LEU A 72 -3.97 18.70 37.50
CA LEU A 72 -3.94 19.54 36.29
C LEU A 72 -2.86 20.64 36.32
N THR A 73 -2.49 21.16 37.49
CA THR A 73 -1.55 22.28 37.63
C THR A 73 -0.22 21.89 38.28
N GLY A 74 -0.10 20.67 38.81
CA GLY A 74 1.07 20.14 39.52
C GLY A 74 1.23 20.64 40.96
N ASP A 75 0.69 21.82 41.28
CA ASP A 75 0.75 22.44 42.61
C ASP A 75 -0.48 23.36 42.81
N ALA A 76 -1.52 22.82 43.45
CA ALA A 76 -2.79 23.52 43.65
C ALA A 76 -2.69 24.75 44.58
N GLU A 77 -1.86 24.70 45.62
CA GLU A 77 -1.72 25.79 46.58
C GLU A 77 -0.90 26.94 46.01
N ARG A 78 0.16 26.65 45.24
CA ARG A 78 0.89 27.67 44.50
C ARG A 78 0.05 28.28 43.37
N TRP A 79 -0.69 27.46 42.62
CA TRP A 79 -1.65 27.94 41.62
C TRP A 79 -2.67 28.90 42.25
N TRP A 80 -3.21 28.54 43.41
CA TRP A 80 -4.12 29.40 44.18
C TRP A 80 -3.44 30.71 44.61
N GLY A 81 -2.21 30.66 45.12
CA GLY A 81 -1.45 31.84 45.50
C GLY A 81 -1.26 32.84 44.35
N VAL A 82 -0.97 32.33 43.14
CA VAL A 82 -0.82 33.13 41.92
C VAL A 82 -2.16 33.76 41.51
N VAL A 83 -3.23 32.96 41.46
CA VAL A 83 -4.58 33.45 41.11
C VAL A 83 -5.09 34.50 42.11
N ASP A 84 -4.90 34.29 43.41
CA ASP A 84 -5.32 35.22 44.45
C ASP A 84 -4.49 36.52 44.43
N ALA A 85 -3.19 36.45 44.16
CA ALA A 85 -2.36 37.65 43.94
C ALA A 85 -2.85 38.46 42.72
N ALA A 86 -3.08 37.81 41.57
CA ALA A 86 -3.60 38.47 40.37
C ALA A 86 -5.00 39.09 40.59
N LEU A 87 -5.92 38.35 41.22
CA LEU A 87 -7.28 38.84 41.51
C LEU A 87 -7.31 39.94 42.58
N ARG A 88 -6.40 39.93 43.56
CA ARG A 88 -6.24 41.03 44.53
C ARG A 88 -5.74 42.30 43.85
N TRP A 89 -4.72 42.19 42.99
CA TRP A 89 -4.25 43.32 42.19
C TRP A 89 -5.36 43.89 41.30
N CYS A 90 -6.13 43.04 40.61
CA CYS A 90 -7.29 43.48 39.82
C CYS A 90 -8.34 44.19 40.70
N SER A 91 -8.58 43.69 41.92
CA SER A 91 -9.53 44.29 42.86
C SER A 91 -9.06 45.66 43.36
N ALA A 92 -7.80 45.77 43.78
CA ALA A 92 -7.20 47.02 44.24
C ALA A 92 -7.23 48.09 43.15
N ARG A 93 -6.94 47.69 41.90
CA ARG A 93 -6.99 48.57 40.74
C ARG A 93 -8.40 49.07 40.40
N LEU A 94 -9.43 48.23 40.57
CA LEU A 94 -10.82 48.63 40.39
C LEU A 94 -11.35 49.53 41.53
N ALA A 95 -10.76 49.43 42.72
CA ALA A 95 -11.11 50.25 43.88
C ALA A 95 -10.39 51.62 43.91
N ALA A 96 -9.31 51.79 43.13
CA ALA A 96 -8.62 53.07 43.00
C ALA A 96 -9.58 54.14 42.41
N PRO A 97 -9.72 55.31 43.04
CA PRO A 97 -10.65 56.34 42.58
C PRO A 97 -10.23 56.84 41.20
N ARG A 98 -11.10 56.68 40.20
CA ARG A 98 -10.86 57.22 38.85
C ARG A 98 -10.71 58.75 38.94
N PRO A 99 -9.64 59.35 38.39
CA PRO A 99 -9.47 60.79 38.43
C PRO A 99 -10.61 61.49 37.69
N SER A 100 -11.39 62.27 38.42
CA SER A 100 -12.60 62.95 37.93
C SER A 100 -12.25 64.22 37.13
N GLY A 101 -11.64 64.06 35.95
CA GLY A 101 -11.38 65.20 35.07
C GLY A 101 -10.77 64.91 33.70
N GLY A 102 -11.42 65.41 32.63
CA GLY A 102 -10.78 65.83 31.37
C GLY A 102 -10.06 64.77 30.51
N ALA A 103 -10.79 64.11 29.61
CA ALA A 103 -10.36 62.97 28.79
C ALA A 103 -9.30 63.22 27.68
N SER A 104 -8.29 64.08 27.88
CA SER A 104 -7.26 64.37 26.86
C SER A 104 -5.81 64.52 27.32
N ARG A 105 -5.53 64.79 28.61
CA ARG A 105 -4.13 64.95 29.10
C ARG A 105 -3.63 63.84 30.04
N ALA A 106 -4.47 62.88 30.42
CA ALA A 106 -4.09 61.80 31.35
C ALA A 106 -3.09 60.79 30.75
N ARG A 107 -3.30 60.34 29.51
CA ARG A 107 -2.64 59.15 28.91
C ARG A 107 -1.11 59.06 28.98
N ARG A 108 -0.36 60.15 29.18
CA ARG A 108 1.12 60.10 29.34
C ARG A 108 1.60 60.06 30.78
N ARG A 109 0.73 60.30 31.77
CA ARG A 109 1.06 60.21 33.20
C ARG A 109 0.77 58.81 33.75
N ASP A 110 -0.28 58.18 33.23
CA ASP A 110 -0.76 56.88 33.69
C ASP A 110 0.29 55.76 33.53
N ASP A 111 1.01 55.69 32.41
CA ASP A 111 2.02 54.63 32.17
C ASP A 111 3.21 54.68 33.18
N ALA A 112 3.58 55.87 33.66
CA ALA A 112 4.66 56.04 34.62
C ALA A 112 4.26 55.64 36.05
N GLU A 113 3.01 55.88 36.45
CA GLU A 113 2.46 55.49 37.75
C GLU A 113 2.00 54.01 37.79
N LEU A 114 1.88 53.36 36.64
CA LEU A 114 1.51 51.93 36.53
C LEU A 114 2.70 50.95 36.53
N ALA A 115 3.91 51.42 36.21
CA ALA A 115 5.11 50.60 36.29
C ALA A 115 5.42 50.09 37.72
N PRO A 116 5.28 50.88 38.81
CA PRO A 116 5.44 50.40 40.18
C PRO A 116 4.46 49.28 40.55
N ALA A 117 3.15 49.48 40.30
CA ALA A 117 2.11 48.50 40.63
C ALA A 117 2.23 47.19 39.82
N THR A 118 2.80 47.26 38.61
CA THR A 118 3.13 46.08 37.80
C THR A 118 4.37 45.38 38.33
N GLY A 119 5.39 46.13 38.74
CA GLY A 119 6.60 45.60 39.38
C GLY A 119 6.32 44.94 40.73
N GLU A 120 5.38 45.47 41.51
CA GLU A 120 4.91 44.86 42.77
C GLU A 120 4.22 43.52 42.50
N LEU A 121 3.23 43.47 41.60
CA LEU A 121 2.58 42.21 41.21
C LEU A 121 3.59 41.20 40.67
N ALA A 122 4.50 41.61 39.78
CA ALA A 122 5.55 40.76 39.26
C ALA A 122 6.46 40.23 40.37
N THR A 123 6.79 41.05 41.38
CA THR A 123 7.60 40.62 42.54
C THR A 123 6.85 39.63 43.41
N THR A 124 5.55 39.86 43.70
CA THR A 124 4.70 38.94 44.45
C THR A 124 4.54 37.60 43.73
N LEU A 125 4.25 37.61 42.43
CA LEU A 125 4.08 36.40 41.63
C LEU A 125 5.39 35.65 41.42
N LEU A 126 6.50 36.36 41.23
CA LEU A 126 7.81 35.75 41.14
C LEU A 126 8.21 35.09 42.47
N ALA A 127 7.88 35.68 43.63
CA ALA A 127 8.10 35.05 44.93
C ALA A 127 7.34 33.71 45.11
N LEU A 128 6.28 33.49 44.34
CA LEU A 128 5.53 32.23 44.27
C LEU A 128 6.05 31.27 43.19
N ALA A 129 6.94 31.70 42.28
CA ALA A 129 7.54 30.83 41.27
C ALA A 129 8.67 29.95 41.86
N PRO A 130 9.07 28.84 41.22
CA PRO A 130 10.18 28.00 41.72
C PRO A 130 11.49 28.79 41.78
N ALA A 131 12.35 28.49 42.76
CA ALA A 131 13.58 29.25 43.05
C ALA A 131 14.49 29.49 41.82
N ARG A 132 14.52 28.57 40.85
CA ARG A 132 15.22 28.73 39.57
C ARG A 132 14.67 29.89 38.73
N ALA A 133 13.35 29.99 38.58
CA ALA A 133 12.69 31.08 37.87
C ALA A 133 12.90 32.42 38.60
N GLN A 134 12.83 32.43 39.93
CA GLN A 134 13.09 33.63 40.74
C GLN A 134 14.49 34.21 40.50
N ARG A 135 15.50 33.34 40.55
CA ARG A 135 16.90 33.71 40.34
C ARG A 135 17.10 34.26 38.93
N LEU A 136 16.64 33.51 37.94
CA LEU A 136 16.78 33.83 36.52
C LEU A 136 16.10 35.16 36.15
N ALA A 137 14.88 35.42 36.62
CA ALA A 137 14.19 36.68 36.37
C ALA A 137 14.92 37.89 37.00
N ARG A 138 15.50 37.73 38.20
CA ARG A 138 16.27 38.80 38.87
C ARG A 138 17.60 39.06 38.16
N GLU A 139 18.34 38.01 37.81
CA GLU A 139 19.62 38.10 37.10
C GLU A 139 19.43 38.78 35.74
N LEU A 140 18.46 38.33 34.93
CA LEU A 140 18.19 38.90 33.61
C LEU A 140 17.61 40.32 33.68
N SER A 141 16.77 40.65 34.67
CA SER A 141 16.26 42.02 34.86
C SER A 141 17.32 43.02 35.33
N ALA A 142 18.43 42.52 35.89
CA ALA A 142 19.61 43.32 36.22
C ALA A 142 20.54 43.48 35.00
N GLN A 143 20.74 42.41 34.23
CA GLN A 143 21.58 42.42 33.02
C GLN A 143 20.96 43.20 31.84
N HIS A 144 19.62 43.16 31.70
CA HIS A 144 18.89 43.76 30.59
C HIS A 144 17.90 44.85 31.07
N PRO A 145 18.39 46.01 31.57
CA PRO A 145 17.52 47.04 32.17
C PRO A 145 16.48 47.61 31.19
N ALA A 146 16.79 47.67 29.89
CA ALA A 146 15.84 48.09 28.85
C ALA A 146 14.64 47.13 28.68
N GLN A 147 14.79 45.86 29.06
CA GLN A 147 13.73 44.85 28.99
C GLN A 147 13.03 44.59 30.33
N ARG A 148 13.34 45.36 31.39
CA ARG A 148 12.80 45.12 32.75
C ARG A 148 11.28 45.05 32.79
N ALA A 149 10.58 45.89 32.01
CA ALA A 149 9.12 45.85 31.90
C ALA A 149 8.61 44.56 31.23
N VAL A 150 9.31 44.10 30.18
CA VAL A 150 8.99 42.86 29.45
C VAL A 150 9.25 41.63 30.31
N LEU A 151 10.38 41.55 30.99
CA LEU A 151 10.72 40.44 31.90
C LEU A 151 9.78 40.40 33.12
N ALA A 152 9.37 41.55 33.65
CA ALA A 152 8.36 41.64 34.70
C ALA A 152 6.99 41.13 34.22
N ALA A 153 6.51 41.60 33.06
CA ALA A 153 5.25 41.15 32.50
C ALA A 153 5.26 39.65 32.10
N ALA A 154 6.36 39.12 31.59
CA ALA A 154 6.55 37.69 31.36
C ALA A 154 6.44 36.89 32.67
N SER A 155 7.03 37.40 33.76
CA SER A 155 6.93 36.79 35.10
C SER A 155 5.49 36.77 35.63
N VAL A 156 4.64 37.74 35.23
CA VAL A 156 3.20 37.73 35.52
C VAL A 156 2.47 36.74 34.60
N ALA A 157 2.65 36.84 33.28
CA ALA A 157 1.91 36.06 32.28
C ALA A 157 2.15 34.54 32.37
N TRP A 158 3.35 34.11 32.78
CA TRP A 158 3.68 32.69 33.01
C TRP A 158 3.77 32.31 34.50
N ALA A 159 3.22 33.10 35.42
CA ALA A 159 3.22 32.75 36.85
C ALA A 159 2.54 31.39 37.13
N LEU A 160 1.54 31.03 36.32
CA LEU A 160 0.82 29.75 36.33
C LEU A 160 1.56 28.62 35.59
N ALA A 161 2.54 28.97 34.73
CA ALA A 161 3.28 28.05 33.85
C ALA A 161 4.81 28.14 34.11
N PRO A 162 5.30 27.63 35.26
CA PRO A 162 6.68 27.83 35.73
C PRO A 162 7.76 27.29 34.78
N ALA A 163 7.50 26.14 34.16
CA ALA A 163 8.46 25.46 33.30
C ALA A 163 8.70 26.29 32.02
N GLU A 164 7.60 26.75 31.41
CA GLU A 164 7.65 27.70 30.30
C GLU A 164 8.33 29.02 30.70
N LEU A 165 8.05 29.58 31.89
CA LEU A 165 8.71 30.81 32.36
C LEU A 165 10.25 30.67 32.37
N THR A 166 10.78 29.50 32.75
CA THR A 166 12.23 29.26 32.72
C THR A 166 12.82 29.12 31.31
N GLN A 167 12.00 28.97 30.28
CA GLN A 167 12.40 28.98 28.86
C GLN A 167 12.21 30.39 28.24
N VAL A 168 11.11 31.07 28.57
CA VAL A 168 10.77 32.43 28.10
C VAL A 168 11.80 33.47 28.53
N LEU A 169 12.24 33.45 29.79
CA LEU A 169 13.11 34.51 30.31
C LEU A 169 14.49 34.57 29.59
N PRO A 170 15.24 33.46 29.41
CA PRO A 170 16.46 33.48 28.60
C PRO A 170 16.21 33.86 27.13
N TRP A 171 15.11 33.37 26.56
CA TRP A 171 14.76 33.63 25.16
C TRP A 171 14.53 35.13 24.88
N LEU A 172 13.84 35.81 25.80
CA LEU A 172 13.63 37.27 25.77
C LEU A 172 14.95 38.04 25.96
N ALA A 173 15.76 37.65 26.95
CA ALA A 173 17.04 38.31 27.24
C ALA A 173 18.05 38.21 26.08
N ALA A 174 18.05 37.10 25.34
CA ALA A 174 18.84 36.94 24.13
C ALA A 174 18.44 37.89 22.98
N ARG A 175 17.27 38.53 23.06
CA ARG A 175 16.67 39.34 21.99
C ARG A 175 16.38 40.78 22.48
N PRO A 176 17.41 41.58 22.82
CA PRO A 176 17.26 42.88 23.49
C PRO A 176 16.49 43.95 22.69
N ALA A 177 16.32 43.76 21.38
CA ALA A 177 15.48 44.61 20.53
C ALA A 177 13.97 44.49 20.82
N LEU A 178 13.54 43.44 21.52
CA LEU A 178 12.15 43.26 21.95
C LEU A 178 11.84 44.09 23.19
N THR A 179 11.49 45.36 22.98
CA THR A 179 11.01 46.28 24.01
C THR A 179 9.49 46.50 23.99
N GLU A 180 8.83 46.26 22.85
CA GLU A 180 7.37 46.43 22.72
C GLU A 180 6.61 45.31 23.42
N LEU A 181 5.94 45.68 24.51
CA LEU A 181 5.46 44.74 25.52
C LEU A 181 4.51 43.65 24.99
N PRO A 182 3.46 43.94 24.18
CA PRO A 182 2.59 42.88 23.67
C PRO A 182 3.26 42.02 22.60
N GLN A 183 4.08 42.62 21.75
CA GLN A 183 4.77 41.92 20.67
C GLN A 183 5.81 40.93 21.23
N ALA A 184 6.61 41.37 22.19
CA ALA A 184 7.64 40.56 22.82
C ALA A 184 7.06 39.30 23.52
N LEU A 185 5.91 39.45 24.18
CA LEU A 185 5.28 38.36 24.93
C LEU A 185 4.57 37.37 24.00
N VAL A 186 3.88 37.84 22.95
CA VAL A 186 3.32 36.93 21.93
C VAL A 186 4.44 36.14 21.24
N LEU A 187 5.54 36.78 20.83
CA LEU A 187 6.66 36.10 20.18
C LEU A 187 7.34 35.09 21.13
N ALA A 188 7.48 35.41 22.41
CA ALA A 188 7.98 34.46 23.41
C ALA A 188 7.04 33.25 23.62
N GLN A 189 5.72 33.45 23.59
CA GLN A 189 4.75 32.34 23.62
C GLN A 189 4.88 31.45 22.38
N LEU A 190 5.05 32.06 21.21
CA LEU A 190 5.21 31.31 19.96
C LEU A 190 6.52 30.50 19.96
N ALA A 191 7.59 31.01 20.57
CA ALA A 191 8.86 30.29 20.69
C ALA A 191 8.78 29.05 21.61
N THR A 192 8.01 29.10 22.72
CA THR A 192 7.84 27.93 23.61
C THR A 192 7.02 26.79 23.00
N LEU A 193 6.41 26.97 21.83
CA LEU A 193 5.67 25.90 21.15
C LEU A 193 6.58 24.73 20.71
N GLY A 194 7.89 24.93 20.58
CA GLY A 194 8.86 23.89 20.19
C GLY A 194 8.66 23.35 18.76
N GLY A 195 9.37 22.26 18.42
CA GLY A 195 9.23 21.54 17.14
C GLY A 195 9.85 22.20 15.89
N GLY A 196 10.38 23.42 16.01
CA GLY A 196 10.81 24.26 14.90
C GLY A 196 10.16 25.65 14.91
N ALA A 197 9.21 25.90 15.82
CA ALA A 197 8.60 27.21 15.99
C ALA A 197 9.61 28.33 16.28
N GLU A 198 10.72 28.04 17.01
CA GLU A 198 11.77 29.04 17.27
C GLU A 198 12.43 29.54 15.98
N GLU A 199 12.72 28.67 15.00
CA GLU A 199 13.22 29.08 13.67
C GLU A 199 12.23 30.03 12.98
N GLY A 200 10.93 29.77 13.10
CA GLY A 200 9.87 30.61 12.55
C GLY A 200 9.72 31.95 13.26
N VAL A 201 9.89 31.99 14.59
CA VAL A 201 9.88 33.23 15.36
C VAL A 201 11.11 34.07 15.06
N ASP A 202 12.29 33.46 14.91
CA ASP A 202 13.52 34.19 14.54
C ASP A 202 13.46 34.71 13.09
N ALA A 203 12.91 33.93 12.16
CA ALA A 203 12.60 34.41 10.80
C ALA A 203 11.60 35.57 10.82
N LEU A 204 10.58 35.53 11.69
CA LEU A 204 9.57 36.58 11.83
C LEU A 204 10.15 37.85 12.46
N LEU A 205 11.01 37.70 13.48
CA LEU A 205 11.75 38.79 14.10
C LEU A 205 12.63 39.51 13.08
N ALA A 206 13.44 38.77 12.33
CA ALA A 206 14.25 39.34 11.27
C ALA A 206 13.37 40.04 10.20
N ALA A 207 12.24 39.45 9.82
CA ALA A 207 11.33 40.05 8.84
C ALA A 207 10.68 41.36 9.37
N LEU A 208 10.38 41.43 10.67
CA LEU A 208 9.89 42.65 11.34
C LEU A 208 10.94 43.77 11.41
N THR A 209 12.23 43.46 11.27
CA THR A 209 13.31 44.48 11.15
C THR A 209 13.50 45.02 9.73
N LEU A 210 12.97 44.33 8.70
CA LEU A 210 13.05 44.75 7.31
C LEU A 210 11.77 45.44 6.87
N ASP A 211 11.76 46.77 6.90
CA ASP A 211 10.65 47.59 6.40
C ASP A 211 10.68 47.66 4.86
N ALA A 212 10.26 46.58 4.21
CA ALA A 212 10.12 46.48 2.76
C ALA A 212 8.75 47.03 2.29
N PRO A 213 8.68 47.74 1.16
CA PRO A 213 7.41 48.23 0.61
C PRO A 213 6.57 47.08 0.04
N ASP A 214 5.25 47.24 0.05
CA ASP A 214 4.36 46.39 -0.73
C ASP A 214 4.72 46.44 -2.24
N PRO A 215 5.01 45.30 -2.90
CA PRO A 215 5.45 45.25 -4.29
C PRO A 215 4.51 45.90 -5.31
N GLN A 216 3.19 45.81 -5.10
CA GLN A 216 2.22 46.39 -6.03
C GLN A 216 2.23 47.92 -5.87
N GLN A 217 2.14 48.40 -4.64
CA GLN A 217 2.09 49.84 -4.36
C GLN A 217 3.44 50.52 -4.68
N ALA A 218 4.56 49.82 -4.53
CA ALA A 218 5.87 50.27 -4.99
C ALA A 218 5.91 50.52 -6.50
N GLU A 219 5.37 49.60 -7.31
CA GLU A 219 5.31 49.76 -8.77
C GLU A 219 4.29 50.85 -9.18
N GLU A 220 3.16 50.96 -8.48
CA GLU A 220 2.21 52.05 -8.65
C GLU A 220 2.85 53.41 -8.35
N LEU A 221 3.66 53.53 -7.29
CA LEU A 221 4.42 54.75 -6.95
C LEU A 221 5.44 55.11 -8.03
N VAL A 222 6.18 54.14 -8.59
CA VAL A 222 7.12 54.36 -9.71
C VAL A 222 6.38 54.86 -10.96
N ASN A 223 5.25 54.24 -11.29
CA ASN A 223 4.41 54.64 -12.42
C ASN A 223 3.77 56.02 -12.20
N HIS A 224 3.39 56.35 -10.96
CA HIS A 224 2.87 57.66 -10.57
C HIS A 224 3.96 58.75 -10.71
N ALA A 225 5.15 58.53 -10.15
CA ALA A 225 6.28 59.45 -10.26
C ALA A 225 6.67 59.71 -11.72
N ARG A 226 6.71 58.65 -12.55
CA ARG A 226 6.93 58.78 -14.00
C ARG A 226 5.85 59.62 -14.68
N SER A 227 4.58 59.37 -14.36
CA SER A 227 3.45 60.11 -14.92
C SER A 227 3.48 61.59 -14.51
N ALA A 228 3.91 61.90 -13.28
CA ALA A 228 4.07 63.26 -12.78
C ALA A 228 5.18 64.03 -13.53
N VAL A 229 6.37 63.42 -13.69
CA VAL A 229 7.49 63.99 -14.46
C VAL A 229 7.10 64.22 -15.92
N GLN A 230 6.47 63.24 -16.57
CA GLN A 230 5.97 63.36 -17.93
C GLN A 230 4.95 64.49 -18.09
N LYS A 231 4.02 64.63 -17.13
CA LYS A 231 3.03 65.71 -17.12
C LYS A 231 3.69 67.08 -16.97
N ALA A 232 4.67 67.23 -16.08
CA ALA A 232 5.44 68.45 -15.88
C ALA A 232 6.23 68.86 -17.15
N GLY A 233 6.81 67.90 -17.87
CA GLY A 233 7.43 68.13 -19.19
C GLY A 233 6.39 68.54 -20.26
N SER A 234 5.25 67.87 -20.32
CA SER A 234 4.21 68.14 -21.32
C SER A 234 3.60 69.54 -21.21
N ALA A 235 3.46 70.06 -19.99
CA ALA A 235 2.91 71.40 -19.72
C ALA A 235 3.84 72.54 -20.19
N ARG A 236 5.14 72.26 -20.38
CA ARG A 236 6.16 73.24 -20.78
C ARG A 236 6.24 73.50 -22.27
N ARG A 237 5.88 72.51 -23.11
CA ARG A 237 5.88 72.70 -24.57
C ARG A 237 4.90 73.84 -24.88
N PRO A 238 5.36 75.03 -25.32
CA PRO A 238 4.43 76.07 -25.69
C PRO A 238 3.53 75.50 -26.79
N LYS A 239 2.22 75.76 -26.72
CA LYS A 239 1.30 75.43 -27.82
C LYS A 239 1.84 76.11 -29.08
N ALA A 240 2.56 75.35 -29.89
CA ALA A 240 3.12 75.83 -31.14
C ALA A 240 1.96 76.38 -31.97
N ARG A 241 2.06 77.64 -32.35
CA ARG A 241 0.94 78.44 -32.86
C ARG A 241 0.65 78.07 -34.33
N ALA A 242 0.14 76.86 -34.54
CA ALA A 242 -0.48 76.39 -35.77
C ALA A 242 -2.00 76.36 -35.53
N SER A 243 -2.76 77.41 -35.83
CA SER A 243 -3.15 77.94 -37.15
C SER A 243 -4.43 77.31 -37.71
N ARG A 244 -5.52 78.08 -37.57
CA ARG A 244 -6.74 78.11 -38.41
C ARG A 244 -7.64 76.85 -38.45
N GLY A 245 -8.90 77.03 -38.02
CA GLY A 245 -10.04 76.13 -38.27
C GLY A 245 -11.29 76.60 -37.51
N ALA A 246 -12.35 77.00 -38.21
CA ALA A 246 -13.50 77.74 -37.67
C ALA A 246 -14.68 76.86 -37.17
N GLY A 247 -15.58 77.48 -36.36
CA GLY A 247 -16.89 76.95 -35.91
C GLY A 247 -17.03 76.95 -34.37
N ALA A 248 -17.69 77.93 -33.72
CA ALA A 248 -19.16 78.12 -33.57
C ALA A 248 -19.85 77.01 -32.75
N ALA A 249 -20.69 77.24 -31.72
CA ALA A 249 -21.14 78.46 -31.01
C ALA A 249 -21.78 78.12 -29.63
N GLY A 250 -22.09 79.12 -28.78
CA GLY A 250 -22.81 79.00 -27.49
C GLY A 250 -21.89 78.92 -26.25
N ALA A 251 -21.78 79.87 -25.30
CA ALA A 251 -22.77 80.71 -24.58
C ALA A 251 -23.68 79.87 -23.65
N THR A 252 -23.89 80.11 -22.34
CA THR A 252 -23.46 81.13 -21.32
C THR A 252 -23.29 80.42 -19.95
N GLY A 253 -22.79 80.98 -18.83
CA GLY A 253 -22.31 82.33 -18.43
C GLY A 253 -22.13 82.39 -16.88
N ALA A 254 -21.77 83.56 -16.31
CA ALA A 254 -21.59 83.88 -14.86
C ALA A 254 -20.61 82.99 -14.04
N THR A 255 -19.41 83.39 -13.57
CA THR A 255 -18.82 84.62 -13.00
C THR A 255 -19.25 85.00 -11.58
N GLY A 256 -18.29 84.96 -10.65
CA GLY A 256 -18.42 85.28 -9.22
C GLY A 256 -17.26 84.65 -8.43
N ALA A 257 -16.00 85.00 -8.68
CA ALA A 257 -15.30 86.20 -8.20
C ALA A 257 -14.54 85.97 -6.87
N LEU A 258 -13.21 86.11 -6.99
CA LEU A 258 -12.23 86.50 -5.98
C LEU A 258 -11.96 85.59 -4.76
N ASP A 259 -10.78 84.97 -4.87
CA ASP A 259 -9.65 85.20 -3.96
C ASP A 259 -9.59 84.45 -2.63
N ARG A 260 -8.79 83.38 -2.64
CA ARG A 260 -7.73 83.12 -1.65
C ARG A 260 -6.71 82.16 -2.27
N ARG A 261 -5.55 82.69 -2.69
CA ARG A 261 -4.35 81.86 -2.88
C ARG A 261 -3.89 81.33 -1.51
N ALA A 262 -4.44 80.20 -1.09
CA ALA A 262 -3.85 79.42 -0.01
C ALA A 262 -2.46 78.93 -0.47
N PRO A 263 -1.38 79.17 0.29
CA PRO A 263 -0.09 78.58 -0.03
C PRO A 263 -0.19 77.05 0.08
N LEU A 264 0.25 76.32 -0.95
CA LEU A 264 0.28 74.86 -0.97
C LEU A 264 1.18 74.34 0.18
N PRO A 265 0.65 73.69 1.24
CA PRO A 265 1.43 73.31 2.41
C PRO A 265 1.80 71.83 2.37
N GLY A 266 2.71 71.49 1.45
CA GLY A 266 3.30 70.16 1.36
C GLY A 266 4.42 70.16 0.33
N SER A 267 5.66 69.97 0.77
CA SER A 267 6.75 69.58 -0.12
C SER A 267 6.48 68.18 -0.67
N GLY A 268 7.02 67.85 -1.85
CA GLY A 268 6.86 66.51 -2.46
C GLY A 268 7.24 65.35 -1.52
N ALA A 269 8.15 65.58 -0.56
CA ALA A 269 8.46 64.65 0.52
C ALA A 269 7.23 64.23 1.36
N ARG A 270 6.28 65.14 1.59
CA ARG A 270 5.02 64.87 2.30
C ARG A 270 4.08 63.99 1.45
N ARG A 271 4.00 64.23 0.14
CA ARG A 271 3.24 63.35 -0.77
C ARG A 271 3.87 61.98 -0.95
N VAL A 272 5.19 61.86 -0.90
CA VAL A 272 5.89 60.57 -0.88
C VAL A 272 5.53 59.78 0.38
N GLN A 273 5.34 60.46 1.52
CA GLN A 273 4.86 59.83 2.76
C GLN A 273 3.36 59.47 2.69
N GLU A 274 2.52 60.30 2.05
CA GLU A 274 1.08 60.02 1.86
C GLU A 274 0.81 58.91 0.83
N LEU A 275 1.70 58.76 -0.17
CA LEU A 275 1.71 57.70 -1.18
C LEU A 275 2.71 56.58 -0.84
N ALA A 276 3.22 56.53 0.39
CA ALA A 276 4.17 55.51 0.79
C ALA A 276 3.50 54.12 0.71
N PRO A 277 4.12 53.15 0.05
CA PRO A 277 3.58 51.80 -0.01
C PRO A 277 3.42 51.24 1.42
N ALA A 278 2.34 50.49 1.63
CA ALA A 278 2.07 49.78 2.88
C ALA A 278 3.27 48.91 3.22
N GLN A 279 3.83 49.10 4.41
CA GLN A 279 5.06 48.42 4.78
C GLN A 279 4.79 46.97 5.21
N SER A 280 5.69 46.08 4.82
CA SER A 280 5.71 44.67 5.23
C SER A 280 5.59 44.49 6.74
N ARG A 281 6.22 45.37 7.54
CA ARG A 281 6.09 45.39 9.01
C ARG A 281 4.64 45.45 9.47
N ALA A 282 3.80 46.31 8.91
CA ALA A 282 2.39 46.42 9.29
C ALA A 282 1.58 45.16 8.90
N GLN A 283 1.96 44.49 7.80
CA GLN A 283 1.36 43.21 7.39
C GLN A 283 1.76 42.09 8.36
N LEU A 284 3.02 42.05 8.79
CA LEU A 284 3.55 41.08 9.76
C LEU A 284 3.01 41.30 11.18
N GLU A 285 2.89 42.55 11.63
CA GLU A 285 2.30 42.90 12.93
C GLU A 285 0.82 42.51 13.01
N ARG A 286 0.07 42.67 11.90
CA ARG A 286 -1.29 42.15 11.79
C ARG A 286 -1.33 40.62 11.78
N TRP A 287 -0.51 39.98 10.97
CA TRP A 287 -0.46 38.51 10.90
C TRP A 287 -0.04 37.88 12.23
N LEU A 288 0.82 38.53 13.02
CA LEU A 288 1.18 38.11 14.37
C LEU A 288 -0.03 38.10 15.32
N GLN A 289 -0.96 39.06 15.17
CA GLN A 289 -2.22 39.09 15.93
C GLN A 289 -3.17 37.98 15.46
N ASP A 290 -3.30 37.78 14.16
CA ASP A 290 -4.11 36.70 13.58
C ASP A 290 -3.57 35.32 14.01
N LEU A 291 -2.25 35.13 13.98
CA LEU A 291 -1.52 33.93 14.42
C LEU A 291 -1.73 33.66 15.92
N ALA A 292 -1.69 34.69 16.77
CA ALA A 292 -1.95 34.56 18.20
C ALA A 292 -3.36 34.04 18.53
N SER A 293 -4.33 34.21 17.61
CA SER A 293 -5.69 33.68 17.75
C SER A 293 -5.85 32.19 17.37
N LEU A 294 -4.87 31.60 16.68
CA LEU A 294 -4.90 30.19 16.26
C LEU A 294 -4.57 29.23 17.41
N GLY A 295 -4.97 27.96 17.29
CA GLY A 295 -4.62 26.94 18.27
C GLY A 295 -3.11 26.61 18.26
N PRO A 296 -2.49 26.16 19.37
CA PRO A 296 -1.03 25.94 19.47
C PRO A 296 -0.42 25.06 18.36
N ALA A 297 -1.14 24.02 17.92
CA ALA A 297 -0.70 23.18 16.81
C ALA A 297 -0.74 23.91 15.45
N GLN A 298 -1.72 24.78 15.22
CA GLN A 298 -1.81 25.60 14.01
C GLN A 298 -0.72 26.70 14.04
N GLN A 299 -0.50 27.32 15.21
CA GLN A 299 0.58 28.29 15.41
C GLN A 299 1.96 27.72 15.07
N ARG A 300 2.28 26.54 15.63
CA ARG A 300 3.54 25.84 15.34
C ARG A 300 3.69 25.59 13.83
N ARG A 301 2.66 25.03 13.18
CA ARG A 301 2.68 24.74 11.74
C ARG A 301 2.85 25.98 10.88
N ALA A 302 2.19 27.09 11.23
CA ALA A 302 2.33 28.35 10.52
C ALA A 302 3.75 28.91 10.62
N LEU A 303 4.38 28.83 11.79
CA LEU A 303 5.77 29.27 12.02
C LEU A 303 6.78 28.40 11.29
N GLU A 304 6.62 27.08 11.31
CA GLU A 304 7.49 26.15 10.56
C GLU A 304 7.38 26.38 9.04
N LEU A 305 6.16 26.60 8.52
CA LEU A 305 5.94 26.96 7.10
C LEU A 305 6.51 28.33 6.76
N PHE A 306 6.40 29.30 7.67
CA PHE A 306 6.98 30.64 7.50
C PHE A 306 8.52 30.59 7.49
N ALA A 307 9.15 29.81 8.37
CA ALA A 307 10.60 29.56 8.31
C ALA A 307 11.00 28.91 6.98
N ALA A 308 10.32 27.81 6.60
CA ALA A 308 10.63 27.06 5.39
C ALA A 308 10.40 27.86 4.09
N ALA A 309 9.51 28.86 4.10
CA ALA A 309 9.27 29.75 2.96
C ALA A 309 10.38 30.78 2.70
N GLU A 310 11.28 31.01 3.67
CA GLU A 310 12.34 32.03 3.65
C GLU A 310 11.85 33.44 3.22
N PRO A 311 10.86 34.04 3.92
CA PRO A 311 10.29 35.33 3.56
C PRO A 311 11.32 36.46 3.56
N LEU A 312 12.40 36.36 4.36
CA LEU A 312 13.54 37.28 4.31
C LEU A 312 14.16 37.39 2.91
N ALA A 313 14.39 36.27 2.24
CA ALA A 313 14.93 36.25 0.88
C ALA A 313 13.98 36.88 -0.15
N THR A 314 12.69 37.02 0.19
CA THR A 314 11.72 37.78 -0.59
C THR A 314 11.74 39.27 -0.23
N LEU A 315 11.83 39.63 1.05
CA LEU A 315 11.71 41.01 1.52
C LEU A 315 13.00 41.84 1.37
N GLU A 316 14.18 41.24 1.53
CA GLU A 316 15.45 41.96 1.46
C GLU A 316 15.70 42.65 0.10
N PRO A 317 15.44 42.02 -1.07
CA PRO A 317 15.55 42.69 -2.36
C PRO A 317 14.63 43.91 -2.48
N TRP A 318 13.41 43.84 -1.95
CA TRP A 318 12.43 44.95 -1.96
C TRP A 318 12.83 46.06 -0.99
N HIS A 319 13.33 45.72 0.20
CA HIS A 319 13.86 46.69 1.17
C HIS A 319 15.06 47.45 0.60
N ARG A 320 16.04 46.74 0.03
CA ARG A 320 17.23 47.34 -0.59
C ARG A 320 16.86 48.22 -1.79
N TRP A 321 16.01 47.72 -2.69
CA TRP A 321 15.48 48.50 -3.81
C TRP A 321 14.81 49.80 -3.33
N TYR A 322 14.03 49.75 -2.24
CA TYR A 322 13.36 50.93 -1.70
C TYR A 322 14.33 51.93 -1.09
N GLN A 323 15.33 51.48 -0.33
CA GLN A 323 16.40 52.36 0.19
C GLN A 323 17.15 53.08 -0.95
N ASP A 324 17.52 52.35 -2.00
CA ASP A 324 18.23 52.90 -3.17
C ASP A 324 17.36 53.83 -4.03
N SER A 325 16.04 53.56 -4.09
CA SER A 325 15.11 54.23 -4.99
C SER A 325 14.34 55.38 -4.34
N ALA A 326 14.07 55.34 -3.03
CA ALA A 326 13.26 56.35 -2.34
C ALA A 326 13.79 57.78 -2.48
N PRO A 327 15.11 58.07 -2.39
CA PRO A 327 15.63 59.41 -2.65
C PRO A 327 15.39 59.89 -4.09
N ARG A 328 15.43 58.97 -5.06
CA ARG A 328 15.19 59.26 -6.49
C ARG A 328 13.70 59.49 -6.77
N LEU A 329 12.82 58.69 -6.18
CA LEU A 329 11.37 58.84 -6.27
C LEU A 329 10.91 60.14 -5.60
N ALA A 330 11.43 60.44 -4.40
CA ALA A 330 11.15 61.70 -3.71
C ALA A 330 11.62 62.91 -4.51
N ARG A 331 12.84 62.87 -5.07
CA ARG A 331 13.36 63.95 -5.92
C ARG A 331 12.57 64.09 -7.22
N ALA A 332 12.12 63.00 -7.84
CA ALA A 332 11.28 63.04 -9.03
C ALA A 332 9.94 63.73 -8.78
N LEU A 333 9.29 63.40 -7.65
CA LEU A 333 8.01 63.99 -7.25
C LEU A 333 8.15 65.46 -6.84
N GLU A 334 9.17 65.80 -6.05
CA GLU A 334 9.50 67.19 -5.71
C GLU A 334 9.78 68.04 -6.97
N LEU A 335 10.55 67.51 -7.92
CA LEU A 335 10.92 68.22 -9.14
C LEU A 335 9.73 68.36 -10.12
N ALA A 336 8.75 67.45 -10.08
CA ALA A 336 7.50 67.57 -10.81
C ALA A 336 6.55 68.64 -10.22
N GLU A 337 6.75 69.06 -8.97
CA GLU A 337 5.98 70.12 -8.29
C GLU A 337 6.61 71.51 -8.42
N GLN A 338 7.92 71.58 -8.71
CA GLN A 338 8.64 72.86 -8.87
C GLN A 338 8.37 73.49 -10.24
N GLU A 339 8.07 74.80 -10.26
CA GLU A 339 8.12 75.63 -11.47
C GLU A 339 9.58 75.86 -11.91
N LEU A 340 10.27 74.81 -12.40
CA LEU A 340 11.64 74.95 -12.92
C LEU A 340 11.64 75.91 -14.12
N ASP A 341 12.70 76.70 -14.29
CA ASP A 341 12.86 77.57 -15.46
C ASP A 341 12.97 76.75 -16.77
N ARG A 342 12.80 77.39 -17.93
CA ARG A 342 12.83 76.78 -19.27
C ARG A 342 14.21 76.22 -19.69
N ARG A 343 15.25 76.36 -18.86
CA ARG A 343 16.62 75.96 -19.19
C ARG A 343 16.98 74.54 -18.74
N ASP A 344 16.04 73.82 -18.10
CA ASP A 344 16.34 72.61 -17.34
C ASP A 344 15.74 71.31 -17.93
N ASP A 345 15.47 71.26 -19.24
CA ASP A 345 14.93 70.07 -19.92
C ASP A 345 15.83 68.83 -19.74
N ARG A 346 17.16 69.03 -19.66
CA ARG A 346 18.14 67.97 -19.33
C ARG A 346 17.92 67.34 -17.95
N ALA A 347 17.37 68.08 -16.98
CA ALA A 347 17.05 67.53 -15.67
C ALA A 347 15.82 66.60 -15.74
N LEU A 348 14.84 66.92 -16.59
CA LEU A 348 13.68 66.06 -16.84
C LEU A 348 14.09 64.77 -17.57
N GLU A 349 14.89 64.85 -18.64
CA GLU A 349 15.40 63.67 -19.36
C GLU A 349 16.23 62.76 -18.43
N LYS A 350 17.11 63.34 -17.61
CA LYS A 350 17.88 62.60 -16.60
C LYS A 350 16.98 61.95 -15.54
N MET A 351 15.86 62.57 -15.19
CA MET A 351 14.88 62.02 -14.26
C MET A 351 14.07 60.87 -14.87
N GLU A 352 13.63 60.99 -16.13
CA GLU A 352 12.95 59.90 -16.83
C GLU A 352 13.86 58.67 -17.00
N ALA A 353 15.13 58.88 -17.36
CA ALA A 353 16.13 57.81 -17.40
C ALA A 353 16.35 57.19 -16.01
N GLY A 354 16.40 58.01 -14.96
CA GLY A 354 16.50 57.56 -13.57
C GLY A 354 15.31 56.71 -13.12
N LEU A 355 14.09 57.10 -13.46
CA LEU A 355 12.86 56.35 -13.17
C LEU A 355 12.73 55.07 -14.00
N ALA A 356 13.20 55.08 -15.25
CA ALA A 356 13.29 53.86 -16.05
C ALA A 356 14.27 52.85 -15.44
N ALA A 357 15.42 53.31 -14.93
CA ALA A 357 16.36 52.46 -14.19
C ALA A 357 15.78 51.93 -12.87
N VAL A 358 15.08 52.78 -12.10
CA VAL A 358 14.37 52.35 -10.87
C VAL A 358 13.32 51.27 -11.18
N ARG A 359 12.58 51.40 -12.29
CA ARG A 359 11.60 50.40 -12.74
C ARG A 359 12.26 49.10 -13.22
N ALA A 360 13.38 49.19 -13.95
CA ALA A 360 14.13 48.03 -14.41
C ALA A 360 14.78 47.23 -13.26
N ALA A 361 15.02 47.88 -12.12
CA ALA A 361 15.56 47.27 -10.90
C ALA A 361 14.49 46.67 -9.96
N LEU A 362 13.19 46.69 -10.33
CA LEU A 362 12.13 46.10 -9.50
C LEU A 362 12.39 44.59 -9.29
N PRO A 363 12.41 44.09 -8.04
CA PRO A 363 12.54 42.66 -7.78
C PRO A 363 11.32 41.85 -8.26
N PRO A 364 11.42 40.51 -8.33
CA PRO A 364 10.27 39.66 -8.66
C PRO A 364 9.09 39.89 -7.70
N ARG A 365 7.87 40.02 -8.27
CA ARG A 365 6.65 40.20 -7.46
C ARG A 365 6.33 38.95 -6.66
N LEU A 366 6.15 39.14 -5.35
CA LEU A 366 5.46 38.21 -4.44
C LEU A 366 4.75 39.07 -3.38
N ALA A 367 3.43 39.03 -3.32
CA ALA A 367 2.71 39.74 -2.28
C ALA A 367 2.93 39.00 -0.94
N LEU A 368 3.54 39.67 0.03
CA LEU A 368 3.74 39.10 1.37
C LEU A 368 2.40 38.70 1.99
N ARG A 369 1.39 39.55 1.84
CA ARG A 369 0.00 39.27 2.25
C ARG A 369 -0.50 37.91 1.75
N ASP A 370 -0.37 37.61 0.47
CA ASP A 370 -0.85 36.34 -0.12
C ASP A 370 -0.12 35.14 0.51
N LEU A 371 1.20 35.26 0.73
CA LEU A 371 1.99 34.25 1.42
C LEU A 371 1.51 34.03 2.86
N LEU A 372 1.24 35.09 3.60
CA LEU A 372 0.76 35.03 4.99
C LEU A 372 -0.66 34.44 5.09
N GLU A 373 -1.58 34.84 4.21
CA GLU A 373 -2.94 34.29 4.12
C GLU A 373 -2.90 32.79 3.79
N GLU A 374 -2.05 32.38 2.84
CA GLU A 374 -1.91 30.97 2.44
C GLU A 374 -1.18 30.10 3.48
N ILE A 375 -0.18 30.64 4.21
CA ILE A 375 0.44 29.96 5.37
C ILE A 375 -0.61 29.72 6.47
N SER A 376 -1.37 30.75 6.86
CA SER A 376 -2.43 30.61 7.87
C SER A 376 -3.48 29.59 7.45
N ARG A 377 -3.88 29.59 6.18
CA ARG A 377 -4.85 28.63 5.63
C ARG A 377 -4.30 27.20 5.64
N LEU A 378 -3.07 26.96 5.17
CA LEU A 378 -2.43 25.64 5.22
C LEU A 378 -2.30 25.15 6.67
N ALA A 379 -1.81 25.99 7.57
CA ALA A 379 -1.67 25.68 8.99
C ALA A 379 -3.00 25.34 9.66
N ALA A 380 -4.13 25.89 9.17
CA ALA A 380 -5.48 25.52 9.61
C ALA A 380 -6.02 24.23 8.95
N GLN A 381 -5.83 24.06 7.64
CA GLN A 381 -6.48 23.01 6.83
C GLN A 381 -5.74 21.68 6.75
N LEU A 382 -4.44 21.63 7.04
CA LEU A 382 -3.66 20.38 7.07
C LEU A 382 -4.08 19.52 8.27
N ALA A 383 -5.23 18.85 8.17
CA ALA A 383 -5.82 18.05 9.25
C ALA A 383 -4.96 16.83 9.64
N GLN A 384 -4.04 16.41 8.78
CA GLN A 384 -3.14 15.28 9.00
C GLN A 384 -1.68 15.73 9.10
N ALA A 385 -0.96 15.24 10.11
CA ALA A 385 0.45 15.59 10.35
C ALA A 385 1.38 15.22 9.18
N ALA A 386 1.07 14.13 8.45
CA ALA A 386 1.89 13.66 7.33
C ALA A 386 1.98 14.68 6.17
N HIS A 387 0.87 15.33 5.81
CA HIS A 387 0.85 16.32 4.72
C HIS A 387 1.72 17.54 5.05
N HIS A 388 1.69 17.97 6.31
CA HIS A 388 2.51 19.07 6.82
C HIS A 388 4.00 18.70 6.84
N ALA A 389 4.34 17.50 7.33
CA ALA A 389 5.71 17.01 7.36
C ALA A 389 6.32 16.90 5.95
N ALA A 390 5.59 16.31 5.00
CA ALA A 390 6.01 16.20 3.61
C ALA A 390 6.22 17.57 2.95
N LEU A 391 5.30 18.53 3.16
CA LEU A 391 5.45 19.90 2.63
C LEU A 391 6.64 20.65 3.25
N LEU A 392 6.88 20.52 4.55
CA LEU A 392 8.04 21.13 5.20
C LEU A 392 9.36 20.54 4.70
N ARG A 393 9.45 19.21 4.61
CA ARG A 393 10.64 18.51 4.12
C ARG A 393 10.91 18.91 2.67
N TRP A 394 9.86 18.96 1.85
CA TRP A 394 9.90 19.44 0.47
C TRP A 394 10.45 20.88 0.35
N LEU A 395 9.89 21.82 1.11
CA LEU A 395 10.37 23.21 1.12
C LEU A 395 11.80 23.33 1.62
N ARG A 396 12.22 22.54 2.62
CA ARG A 396 13.60 22.53 3.15
C ARG A 396 14.61 21.89 2.19
N ALA A 397 14.22 20.85 1.45
CA ALA A 397 15.07 20.18 0.47
C ALA A 397 15.35 21.05 -0.78
N LEU A 398 14.52 22.07 -1.03
CA LEU A 398 14.80 23.05 -2.08
C LEU A 398 16.04 23.90 -1.73
N PRO A 399 17.01 24.05 -2.65
CA PRO A 399 18.21 24.84 -2.41
C PRO A 399 17.88 26.33 -2.25
N ALA A 400 18.31 26.93 -1.12
CA ALA A 400 18.11 28.36 -0.83
C ALA A 400 18.78 29.30 -1.86
N ALA A 401 19.83 28.83 -2.55
CA ALA A 401 20.62 29.60 -3.51
C ALA A 401 20.15 29.50 -4.97
N ALA A 402 19.05 28.80 -5.27
CA ALA A 402 18.50 28.75 -6.63
C ALA A 402 17.81 30.09 -6.97
N ALA A 403 18.59 31.03 -7.51
CA ALA A 403 18.29 32.45 -7.71
C ALA A 403 16.99 32.82 -8.47
N GLU A 404 16.22 31.86 -8.94
CA GLU A 404 14.97 32.06 -9.70
C GLU A 404 13.73 31.35 -9.11
N LEU A 405 13.88 30.61 -8.00
CA LEU A 405 12.78 29.91 -7.31
C LEU A 405 12.77 30.21 -5.80
N PRO A 406 12.10 31.31 -5.36
CA PRO A 406 11.83 31.54 -3.95
C PRO A 406 11.00 30.38 -3.37
N ARG A 407 11.40 29.79 -2.24
CA ARG A 407 10.62 28.74 -1.56
C ARG A 407 9.18 29.17 -1.28
N ALA A 408 8.97 30.45 -0.98
CA ALA A 408 7.64 31.07 -0.89
C ALA A 408 6.75 30.91 -2.14
N LYS A 409 7.30 30.98 -3.37
CA LYS A 409 6.52 30.69 -4.60
C LYS A 409 6.11 29.23 -4.68
N MET A 410 6.99 28.31 -4.26
CA MET A 410 6.65 26.88 -4.20
C MET A 410 5.57 26.63 -3.14
N LEU A 411 5.64 27.28 -1.98
CA LEU A 411 4.59 27.19 -0.96
C LEU A 411 3.24 27.66 -1.51
N LEU A 412 3.17 28.83 -2.16
CA LEU A 412 1.94 29.31 -2.82
C LEU A 412 1.41 28.31 -3.86
N HIS A 413 2.30 27.67 -4.62
CA HIS A 413 1.91 26.65 -5.59
C HIS A 413 1.32 25.40 -4.90
N CYS A 414 2.00 24.86 -3.88
CA CYS A 414 1.51 23.72 -3.09
C CYS A 414 0.19 24.08 -2.39
N ALA A 415 0.05 25.30 -1.89
CA ALA A 415 -1.18 25.82 -1.31
C ALA A 415 -2.34 25.77 -2.32
N ARG A 416 -2.10 26.14 -3.58
CA ARG A 416 -3.08 26.05 -4.67
C ARG A 416 -3.45 24.61 -5.03
N ILE A 417 -2.48 23.68 -5.07
CA ILE A 417 -2.77 22.23 -5.23
C ILE A 417 -3.74 21.77 -4.15
N VAL A 418 -3.45 22.10 -2.88
CA VAL A 418 -4.29 21.74 -1.71
C VAL A 418 -5.69 22.41 -1.76
N ARG A 419 -5.89 23.49 -2.52
CA ARG A 419 -7.22 24.10 -2.73
C ARG A 419 -8.04 23.39 -3.80
N ALA A 420 -7.39 22.99 -4.87
CA ALA A 420 -8.05 22.72 -6.14
C ALA A 420 -8.39 21.24 -6.33
N ALA A 421 -7.96 20.37 -5.42
CA ALA A 421 -8.16 18.93 -5.52
C ALA A 421 -8.89 18.35 -4.30
N ASP A 422 -9.73 17.36 -4.57
CA ASP A 422 -10.22 16.37 -3.58
C ASP A 422 -9.12 15.33 -3.23
N ASN A 423 -7.86 15.63 -3.60
CA ASN A 423 -6.73 14.71 -3.57
C ASN A 423 -5.90 14.88 -2.30
N SER A 424 -6.12 13.98 -1.35
CA SER A 424 -5.11 13.53 -0.38
C SER A 424 -3.92 12.78 -1.02
N ARG A 425 -3.74 12.85 -2.36
CA ARG A 425 -2.97 11.89 -3.16
C ARG A 425 -1.62 12.39 -3.70
N MET A 426 -1.05 13.50 -3.21
CA MET A 426 0.20 14.05 -3.78
C MET A 426 1.28 14.46 -2.76
N PHE A 427 1.04 14.31 -1.46
CA PHE A 427 2.09 14.58 -0.46
C PHE A 427 3.27 13.60 -0.55
N TRP A 428 3.03 12.36 -0.99
CA TRP A 428 4.09 11.38 -1.25
C TRP A 428 5.02 11.80 -2.37
N LEU A 429 4.53 12.55 -3.37
CA LEU A 429 5.35 13.06 -4.46
C LEU A 429 6.32 14.13 -3.92
N TRP A 430 5.83 15.02 -3.06
CA TRP A 430 6.68 16.01 -2.39
C TRP A 430 7.75 15.35 -1.52
N ASP A 431 7.39 14.29 -0.78
CA ASP A 431 8.35 13.56 0.06
C ASP A 431 9.38 12.76 -0.77
N ALA A 432 8.96 12.12 -1.86
CA ALA A 432 9.85 11.43 -2.79
C ALA A 432 10.81 12.39 -3.50
N LEU A 433 10.35 13.58 -3.89
CA LEU A 433 11.17 14.62 -4.51
C LEU A 433 12.12 15.27 -3.50
N ALA A 434 11.69 15.44 -2.25
CA ALA A 434 12.57 15.86 -1.15
C ALA A 434 13.69 14.83 -0.92
N ALA A 435 13.33 13.55 -0.77
CA ALA A 435 14.26 12.45 -0.62
C ALA A 435 15.25 12.34 -1.80
N ALA A 436 14.79 12.58 -3.02
CA ALA A 436 15.65 12.60 -4.20
C ALA A 436 16.69 13.74 -4.15
N LEU A 437 16.28 14.97 -3.79
CA LEU A 437 17.20 16.11 -3.62
C LEU A 437 18.19 15.88 -2.48
N GLU A 438 17.72 15.41 -1.32
CA GLU A 438 18.56 15.04 -0.17
C GLU A 438 19.59 13.95 -0.53
N ALA A 439 19.23 13.01 -1.42
CA ALA A 439 20.14 12.00 -1.98
C ALA A 439 21.05 12.51 -3.12
N GLY A 440 21.12 13.82 -3.35
CA GLY A 440 22.00 14.42 -4.38
C GLY A 440 21.47 14.31 -5.81
N ALA A 441 20.14 14.28 -6.01
CA ALA A 441 19.57 14.58 -7.32
C ALA A 441 19.96 15.99 -7.78
N SER A 442 20.20 16.15 -9.08
CA SER A 442 20.52 17.47 -9.64
C SER A 442 19.31 18.38 -9.56
N GLU A 443 19.53 19.66 -9.21
CA GLU A 443 18.48 20.70 -9.26
C GLU A 443 17.77 20.82 -10.61
N ARG A 444 18.34 20.25 -11.70
CA ARG A 444 17.68 20.13 -13.00
C ARG A 444 16.38 19.32 -12.95
N LEU A 445 16.17 18.50 -11.91
CA LEU A 445 14.88 17.87 -11.60
C LEU A 445 13.76 18.92 -11.44
N LEU A 446 14.11 20.13 -10.99
CA LEU A 446 13.21 21.28 -10.83
C LEU A 446 13.05 22.09 -12.14
N GLY A 447 13.65 21.65 -13.25
CA GLY A 447 13.61 22.33 -14.54
C GLY A 447 12.20 22.69 -15.02
N PRO A 448 11.25 21.72 -15.06
CA PRO A 448 9.87 22.00 -15.48
C PRO A 448 9.20 23.06 -14.61
N TRP A 449 9.52 23.05 -13.32
CA TRP A 449 8.94 23.95 -12.33
C TRP A 449 9.54 25.36 -12.37
N ARG A 450 10.83 25.51 -12.72
CA ARG A 450 11.45 26.83 -12.95
C ARG A 450 10.69 27.60 -14.02
N HIS A 451 10.45 26.96 -15.16
CA HIS A 451 9.79 27.58 -16.30
C HIS A 451 8.32 27.95 -16.01
N ALA A 452 7.56 27.02 -15.42
CA ALA A 452 6.16 27.26 -15.05
C ALA A 452 5.99 28.34 -13.97
N LEU A 453 6.82 28.36 -12.91
CA LEU A 453 6.78 29.37 -11.85
C LEU A 453 7.34 30.74 -12.28
N GLN A 454 7.97 30.81 -13.46
CA GLN A 454 8.34 32.07 -14.13
C GLN A 454 7.24 32.61 -15.06
N ARG A 455 6.53 31.75 -15.81
CA ARG A 455 5.70 32.20 -16.95
C ARG A 455 4.27 32.61 -16.61
N GLN A 456 3.54 31.89 -15.75
CA GLN A 456 2.24 32.31 -15.19
C GLN A 456 1.70 31.29 -14.18
N TRP A 457 0.92 31.76 -13.19
CA TRP A 457 0.44 30.96 -12.05
C TRP A 457 -0.68 29.94 -12.37
N GLN A 458 -0.80 29.44 -13.61
CA GLN A 458 -1.98 28.68 -14.06
C GLN A 458 -1.74 27.22 -14.47
N SER A 459 -0.52 26.78 -14.81
CA SER A 459 -0.29 25.35 -15.12
C SER A 459 -0.33 24.45 -13.89
N TRP A 460 -0.71 23.19 -14.10
CA TRP A 460 -0.47 22.07 -13.17
C TRP A 460 0.97 21.58 -13.40
N LEU A 461 1.72 21.34 -12.33
CA LEU A 461 3.17 21.05 -12.42
C LEU A 461 3.47 19.56 -12.60
N GLU A 462 2.46 18.72 -12.41
CA GLU A 462 2.52 17.27 -12.47
C GLU A 462 2.54 16.78 -13.92
N ASP A 463 1.69 17.36 -14.78
CA ASP A 463 1.65 17.06 -16.22
C ASP A 463 3.00 17.37 -16.89
N GLY A 464 3.57 18.55 -16.58
CA GLY A 464 4.89 18.96 -17.06
C GLY A 464 6.06 18.14 -16.54
N LEU A 465 5.89 17.37 -15.45
CA LEU A 465 6.93 16.46 -14.94
C LEU A 465 7.10 15.23 -15.86
N VAL A 466 6.04 14.78 -16.52
CA VAL A 466 6.10 13.69 -17.51
C VAL A 466 6.63 14.21 -18.84
N ASP A 467 6.13 15.37 -19.29
CA ASP A 467 6.44 15.92 -20.62
C ASP A 467 7.84 16.57 -20.72
N GLU A 468 8.36 17.19 -19.64
CA GLU A 468 9.61 17.97 -19.69
C GLU A 468 10.83 17.30 -19.02
N LEU A 469 10.81 16.02 -18.63
CA LEU A 469 11.99 15.29 -18.13
C LEU A 469 12.83 14.71 -19.31
N PRO A 470 13.85 15.41 -19.86
CA PRO A 470 14.39 15.09 -21.18
C PRO A 470 15.53 14.06 -21.13
N HIS A 471 15.81 13.50 -19.94
CA HIS A 471 17.09 12.84 -19.63
C HIS A 471 16.89 11.55 -18.83
N ARG A 472 17.26 10.42 -19.46
CA ARG A 472 17.27 9.06 -18.91
C ARG A 472 17.74 8.92 -17.45
N ARG A 473 18.77 9.68 -17.04
CA ARG A 473 19.32 9.66 -15.67
C ARG A 473 18.41 10.33 -14.63
N GLY A 474 17.59 11.31 -15.03
CA GLY A 474 16.62 11.98 -14.15
C GLY A 474 15.44 11.05 -13.83
N VAL A 475 14.83 10.48 -14.88
CA VAL A 475 13.75 9.49 -14.77
C VAL A 475 14.17 8.29 -13.91
N GLN A 476 15.38 7.75 -14.13
CA GLN A 476 15.90 6.64 -13.32
C GLN A 476 16.00 6.99 -11.82
N ARG A 477 16.55 8.16 -11.47
CA ARG A 477 16.67 8.56 -10.05
C ARG A 477 15.31 8.84 -9.39
N LEU A 478 14.36 9.39 -10.14
CA LEU A 478 12.99 9.55 -9.67
C LEU A 478 12.33 8.18 -9.44
N ALA A 479 12.51 7.23 -10.36
CA ALA A 479 12.03 5.86 -10.21
C ALA A 479 12.63 5.17 -8.98
N ASP A 480 13.94 5.26 -8.78
CA ASP A 480 14.62 4.66 -7.62
C ASP A 480 14.17 5.30 -6.30
N ALA A 481 13.93 6.61 -6.26
CA ALA A 481 13.35 7.28 -5.10
C ALA A 481 11.91 6.82 -4.81
N LEU A 482 11.08 6.70 -5.85
CA LEU A 482 9.71 6.20 -5.71
C LEU A 482 9.68 4.72 -5.25
N VAL A 483 10.60 3.87 -5.73
CA VAL A 483 10.74 2.48 -5.26
C VAL A 483 11.09 2.44 -3.78
N LEU A 484 11.99 3.33 -3.33
CA LEU A 484 12.38 3.42 -1.92
C LEU A 484 11.23 3.86 -1.01
N VAL A 485 10.44 4.86 -1.42
CA VAL A 485 9.25 5.36 -0.70
C VAL A 485 8.16 4.27 -0.67
N ALA A 486 7.91 3.59 -1.80
CA ALA A 486 6.99 2.46 -1.87
C ALA A 486 7.42 1.33 -0.91
N ALA A 487 8.69 0.93 -0.92
CA ALA A 487 9.22 -0.16 -0.08
C ALA A 487 9.12 0.14 1.43
N ARG A 488 9.19 1.41 1.83
CA ARG A 488 8.92 1.84 3.22
C ARG A 488 7.44 1.71 3.62
N GLY A 489 6.55 1.59 2.65
CA GLY A 489 5.09 1.60 2.86
C GLY A 489 4.49 3.00 2.89
N GLU A 490 5.18 3.98 2.32
CA GLU A 490 4.77 5.39 2.30
C GLU A 490 3.86 5.71 1.09
N LEU A 491 3.78 4.81 0.10
CA LEU A 491 2.78 4.85 -0.99
C LEU A 491 1.60 3.90 -0.69
N SER A 492 0.37 4.34 -1.01
CA SER A 492 -0.75 3.42 -1.16
C SER A 492 -0.60 2.58 -2.44
N GLU A 493 -1.42 1.53 -2.59
CA GLU A 493 -1.43 0.70 -3.81
C GLU A 493 -1.76 1.51 -5.07
N ASP A 494 -2.74 2.42 -4.99
CA ASP A 494 -3.11 3.33 -6.08
C ASP A 494 -1.98 4.32 -6.42
N ASP A 495 -1.29 4.84 -5.41
CA ASP A 495 -0.15 5.75 -5.60
C ASP A 495 1.06 5.03 -6.21
N ALA A 496 1.36 3.81 -5.75
CA ALA A 496 2.42 2.96 -6.29
C ALA A 496 2.15 2.56 -7.74
N ALA A 497 0.91 2.23 -8.09
CA ALA A 497 0.49 1.98 -9.46
C ALA A 497 0.60 3.24 -10.33
N THR A 498 0.19 4.41 -9.82
CA THR A 498 0.31 5.69 -10.54
C THR A 498 1.79 6.05 -10.80
N ALA A 499 2.63 5.96 -9.77
CA ALA A 499 4.08 6.17 -9.85
C ALA A 499 4.75 5.20 -10.83
N ALA A 500 4.35 3.92 -10.82
CA ALA A 500 4.87 2.92 -11.75
C ALA A 500 4.64 3.33 -13.21
N VAL A 501 3.46 3.84 -13.56
CA VAL A 501 3.19 4.20 -14.96
C VAL A 501 3.77 5.57 -15.35
N TRP A 502 3.98 6.49 -14.40
CA TRP A 502 4.82 7.68 -14.67
C TRP A 502 6.25 7.28 -15.04
N VAL A 503 6.83 6.32 -14.31
CA VAL A 503 8.14 5.73 -14.65
C VAL A 503 8.08 4.96 -15.97
N ALA A 504 6.95 4.30 -16.28
CA ALA A 504 6.78 3.60 -17.55
C ALA A 504 6.69 4.55 -18.77
N ALA A 505 5.96 5.65 -18.62
CA ALA A 505 5.77 6.66 -19.67
C ALA A 505 7.04 7.49 -19.92
N GLY A 506 7.77 7.85 -18.85
CA GLY A 506 8.89 8.80 -18.93
C GLY A 506 10.13 8.31 -19.68
N HIS A 507 10.35 6.99 -19.87
CA HIS A 507 11.47 6.50 -20.70
C HIS A 507 11.34 5.04 -21.20
N PRO A 508 11.13 4.79 -22.51
CA PRO A 508 10.77 3.46 -23.04
C PRO A 508 11.82 2.34 -22.84
N VAL A 509 13.08 2.68 -22.55
CA VAL A 509 14.20 1.71 -22.41
C VAL A 509 14.56 1.36 -20.96
N LEU A 510 14.02 2.07 -19.95
CA LEU A 510 14.25 1.77 -18.52
C LEU A 510 12.96 1.51 -17.74
N ALA A 511 11.82 1.86 -18.33
CA ALA A 511 10.48 1.75 -17.81
C ALA A 511 10.11 0.42 -17.14
N PRO A 512 10.16 -0.76 -17.80
CA PRO A 512 9.30 -1.87 -17.39
C PRO A 512 9.73 -2.56 -16.09
N GLU A 513 11.03 -2.67 -15.83
CA GLU A 513 11.54 -3.35 -14.63
C GLU A 513 11.35 -2.49 -13.39
N ARG A 514 11.65 -1.19 -13.46
CA ARG A 514 11.45 -0.25 -12.35
C ARG A 514 9.98 0.06 -12.10
N ALA A 515 9.14 0.10 -13.14
CA ALA A 515 7.70 0.16 -12.99
C ALA A 515 7.15 -1.12 -12.35
N ALA A 516 7.66 -2.31 -12.69
CA ALA A 516 7.29 -3.54 -12.01
C ALA A 516 7.74 -3.53 -10.54
N GLU A 517 8.98 -3.11 -10.24
CA GLU A 517 9.47 -2.90 -8.87
C GLU A 517 8.57 -1.93 -8.08
N LEU A 518 8.00 -0.89 -8.71
CA LEU A 518 7.07 0.04 -8.08
C LEU A 518 5.71 -0.57 -7.75
N VAL A 519 5.06 -1.21 -8.73
CA VAL A 519 3.80 -1.94 -8.50
C VAL A 519 3.98 -3.00 -7.41
N LEU A 520 5.15 -3.65 -7.38
CA LEU A 520 5.52 -4.60 -6.34
C LEU A 520 5.78 -3.93 -4.99
N ALA A 521 6.48 -2.80 -4.93
CA ALA A 521 6.82 -2.17 -3.66
C ALA A 521 5.58 -1.61 -2.91
N GLY A 522 4.45 -1.39 -3.60
CA GLY A 522 3.18 -1.03 -2.99
C GLY A 522 2.67 -2.04 -1.95
N ARG A 523 2.02 -1.55 -0.88
CA ARG A 523 1.43 -2.38 0.17
C ARG A 523 -0.07 -2.60 -0.07
N GLY A 524 -0.47 -3.86 -0.20
CA GLY A 524 -1.86 -4.30 -0.30
C GLY A 524 -1.97 -5.82 -0.17
N ALA A 525 -3.10 -6.33 0.34
CA ALA A 525 -3.39 -7.76 0.31
C ALA A 525 -3.66 -8.26 -1.12
N ASP A 526 -4.15 -7.35 -1.97
CA ASP A 526 -4.39 -7.52 -3.39
C ASP A 526 -3.21 -6.98 -4.22
N ARG A 527 -1.97 -7.19 -3.77
CA ARG A 527 -0.79 -6.88 -4.60
C ARG A 527 -0.66 -7.90 -5.75
N PRO A 528 -0.56 -7.46 -7.02
CA PRO A 528 -0.31 -8.35 -8.15
C PRO A 528 1.09 -8.95 -8.06
N SER A 529 1.25 -10.17 -8.57
CA SER A 529 2.56 -10.81 -8.64
C SER A 529 3.48 -10.12 -9.64
N GLU A 530 4.78 -10.40 -9.54
CA GLU A 530 5.78 -9.86 -10.46
C GLU A 530 5.51 -10.22 -11.93
N PRO A 531 5.20 -11.49 -12.30
CA PRO A 531 4.77 -11.84 -13.64
C PRO A 531 3.58 -10.99 -14.13
N LEU A 532 2.55 -10.80 -13.30
CA LEU A 532 1.32 -10.11 -13.71
C LEU A 532 1.51 -8.60 -13.83
N ALA A 533 2.30 -7.98 -12.94
CA ALA A 533 2.69 -6.58 -13.04
C ALA A 533 3.52 -6.31 -14.31
N ARG A 534 4.57 -7.12 -14.55
CA ARG A 534 5.39 -7.05 -15.78
C ARG A 534 4.54 -7.24 -17.05
N ALA A 535 3.57 -8.15 -17.01
CA ALA A 535 2.67 -8.41 -18.14
C ALA A 535 1.69 -7.25 -18.39
N SER A 536 1.13 -6.65 -17.35
CA SER A 536 0.23 -5.49 -17.45
C SER A 536 0.93 -4.28 -18.03
N LEU A 537 2.18 -4.02 -17.59
CA LEU A 537 3.05 -2.96 -18.15
C LEU A 537 3.39 -3.22 -19.63
N ALA A 538 3.52 -4.48 -20.04
CA ALA A 538 3.82 -4.84 -21.43
C ALA A 538 2.66 -4.52 -22.39
N LEU A 539 1.42 -4.37 -21.92
CA LEU A 539 0.27 -4.04 -22.78
C LEU A 539 0.33 -2.63 -23.40
N ALA A 540 1.30 -1.79 -23.00
CA ALA A 540 1.67 -0.54 -23.66
C ALA A 540 0.47 0.39 -23.92
N LEU A 541 -0.29 0.67 -22.85
CA LEU A 541 -1.52 1.45 -22.89
C LEU A 541 -1.24 2.95 -22.94
N ASP A 542 -2.17 3.70 -23.52
CA ASP A 542 -2.04 5.14 -23.77
C ASP A 542 -2.04 5.99 -22.47
N SER A 543 -2.27 5.41 -21.29
CA SER A 543 -2.30 6.14 -20.02
C SER A 543 -1.98 5.33 -18.74
N PRO A 544 -1.54 6.03 -17.66
CA PRO A 544 -1.45 5.50 -16.31
C PRO A 544 -2.70 4.81 -15.77
N ALA A 545 -3.86 5.47 -15.87
CA ALA A 545 -5.10 4.97 -15.30
C ALA A 545 -5.51 3.61 -15.90
N GLN A 546 -5.42 3.49 -17.23
CA GLN A 546 -5.73 2.24 -17.93
C GLN A 546 -4.78 1.11 -17.54
N THR A 547 -3.49 1.38 -17.32
CA THR A 547 -2.52 0.33 -16.94
C THR A 547 -2.79 -0.18 -15.52
N ALA A 548 -3.13 0.71 -14.58
CA ALA A 548 -3.55 0.31 -13.24
C ALA A 548 -4.88 -0.49 -13.29
N GLU A 549 -5.84 -0.06 -14.10
CA GLU A 549 -7.14 -0.73 -14.31
C GLU A 549 -6.95 -2.14 -14.90
N ARG A 550 -6.16 -2.31 -15.97
CA ARG A 550 -5.89 -3.65 -16.55
C ARG A 550 -5.13 -4.56 -15.59
N CYS A 551 -4.23 -4.02 -14.76
CA CYS A 551 -3.56 -4.81 -13.73
C CYS A 551 -4.58 -5.38 -12.73
N LYS A 552 -5.50 -4.53 -12.24
CA LYS A 552 -6.60 -4.95 -11.36
C LYS A 552 -7.57 -5.93 -12.01
N GLU A 553 -7.91 -5.75 -13.29
CA GLU A 553 -8.75 -6.70 -14.03
C GLU A 553 -8.09 -8.07 -14.22
N LEU A 554 -6.83 -8.11 -14.66
CA LEU A 554 -6.06 -9.34 -14.82
C LEU A 554 -5.87 -10.06 -13.48
N GLN A 555 -5.70 -9.31 -12.40
CA GLN A 555 -5.59 -9.86 -11.07
C GLN A 555 -6.93 -10.38 -10.53
N ALA A 556 -8.02 -9.64 -10.70
CA ALA A 556 -9.36 -10.11 -10.32
C ALA A 556 -9.74 -11.39 -11.09
N LEU A 557 -9.34 -11.49 -12.35
CA LEU A 557 -9.52 -12.68 -13.19
C LEU A 557 -8.78 -13.92 -12.63
N VAL A 558 -7.58 -13.74 -12.08
CA VAL A 558 -6.81 -14.81 -11.40
C VAL A 558 -7.37 -15.10 -10.01
N ALA A 559 -7.57 -14.07 -9.20
CA ALA A 559 -7.90 -14.16 -7.77
C ALA A 559 -9.27 -14.78 -7.52
N SER A 560 -10.25 -14.51 -8.39
CA SER A 560 -11.59 -15.11 -8.32
C SER A 560 -11.64 -16.59 -8.74
N ARG A 561 -10.50 -17.17 -9.17
CA ARG A 561 -10.46 -18.44 -9.92
C ARG A 561 -9.38 -19.43 -9.47
N ASP A 562 -8.10 -19.11 -9.63
CA ASP A 562 -6.94 -19.96 -9.27
C ASP A 562 -5.63 -19.20 -9.50
N ARG A 563 -4.84 -19.02 -8.43
CA ARG A 563 -3.52 -18.37 -8.48
C ARG A 563 -2.49 -19.19 -9.28
N GLY A 564 -2.66 -20.49 -9.44
CA GLY A 564 -1.78 -21.37 -10.20
C GLY A 564 -1.73 -21.10 -11.72
N LEU A 565 -2.75 -20.46 -12.28
CA LEU A 565 -2.78 -20.05 -13.70
C LEU A 565 -2.13 -18.69 -13.98
N GLU A 566 -1.84 -17.91 -12.95
CA GLU A 566 -1.29 -16.55 -13.05
C GLU A 566 0.00 -16.47 -13.90
N PRO A 567 1.01 -17.36 -13.75
CA PRO A 567 2.23 -17.28 -14.58
C PRO A 567 1.96 -17.59 -16.05
N ALA A 568 0.92 -18.38 -16.34
CA ALA A 568 0.50 -18.71 -17.69
C ALA A 568 -0.27 -17.55 -18.34
N LEU A 569 -1.16 -16.88 -17.59
CA LEU A 569 -1.85 -15.68 -18.05
C LEU A 569 -0.85 -14.55 -18.31
N ALA A 570 0.06 -14.29 -17.37
CA ALA A 570 1.14 -13.32 -17.55
C ALA A 570 1.97 -13.62 -18.81
N ALA A 571 2.33 -14.89 -19.03
CA ALA A 571 3.07 -15.31 -20.22
C ALA A 571 2.29 -15.07 -21.53
N LEU A 572 0.97 -15.34 -21.55
CA LEU A 572 0.11 -15.04 -22.69
C LEU A 572 0.03 -13.53 -22.96
N VAL A 573 -0.19 -12.72 -21.92
CA VAL A 573 -0.28 -11.26 -22.03
C VAL A 573 1.03 -10.65 -22.53
N THR A 574 2.19 -11.06 -21.99
CA THR A 574 3.51 -10.64 -22.50
C THR A 574 3.75 -11.09 -23.95
N TYR A 575 3.35 -12.31 -24.32
CA TYR A 575 3.47 -12.77 -25.72
C TYR A 575 2.57 -11.96 -26.67
N ALA A 576 1.37 -11.59 -26.22
CA ALA A 576 0.46 -10.75 -27.00
C ALA A 576 1.03 -9.34 -27.21
N ALA A 577 1.57 -8.71 -26.16
CA ALA A 577 2.32 -7.47 -26.29
C ALA A 577 3.46 -7.57 -27.31
N GLN A 578 4.34 -8.57 -27.17
CA GLN A 578 5.49 -8.80 -28.06
C GLN A 578 5.12 -9.08 -29.53
N ARG A 579 3.87 -9.46 -29.80
CA ARG A 579 3.35 -9.73 -31.16
C ARG A 579 2.41 -8.64 -31.67
N ASN A 580 2.42 -7.44 -31.08
CA ASN A 580 1.52 -6.33 -31.42
C ASN A 580 0.01 -6.69 -31.32
N ALA A 581 -0.29 -7.68 -30.47
CA ALA A 581 -1.63 -8.22 -30.22
C ALA A 581 -2.17 -7.83 -28.83
N GLY A 582 -1.52 -6.89 -28.12
CA GLY A 582 -1.99 -6.40 -26.81
C GLY A 582 -3.44 -5.90 -26.85
N TRP A 583 -3.85 -5.27 -27.96
CA TRP A 583 -5.24 -4.84 -28.19
C TRP A 583 -6.26 -5.98 -28.09
N LEU A 584 -5.87 -7.22 -28.42
CA LEU A 584 -6.75 -8.39 -28.34
C LEU A 584 -7.00 -8.78 -26.87
N VAL A 585 -5.98 -8.66 -26.01
CA VAL A 585 -6.11 -8.89 -24.56
C VAL A 585 -6.97 -7.78 -23.93
N CYS A 586 -6.65 -6.51 -24.19
CA CYS A 586 -7.39 -5.38 -23.61
C CYS A 586 -8.86 -5.42 -24.02
N GLY A 587 -9.15 -5.59 -25.31
CA GLY A 587 -10.51 -5.71 -25.81
C GLY A 587 -11.25 -6.93 -25.27
N ALA A 588 -10.56 -8.05 -25.00
CA ALA A 588 -11.16 -9.22 -24.37
C ALA A 588 -11.56 -8.95 -22.91
N LEU A 589 -10.78 -8.18 -22.16
CA LEU A 589 -11.14 -7.73 -20.81
C LEU A 589 -12.35 -6.80 -20.86
N ASP A 590 -12.36 -5.80 -21.75
CA ASP A 590 -13.51 -4.90 -21.97
C ASP A 590 -14.79 -5.66 -22.36
N ALA A 591 -14.67 -6.68 -23.21
CA ALA A 591 -15.77 -7.54 -23.63
C ALA A 591 -16.15 -8.62 -22.58
N LYS A 592 -15.53 -8.61 -21.40
CA LYS A 592 -15.72 -9.59 -20.30
C LYS A 592 -15.44 -11.04 -20.71
N GLN A 593 -14.52 -11.25 -21.66
CA GLN A 593 -14.08 -12.55 -22.19
C GLN A 593 -12.86 -13.12 -21.45
N GLY A 594 -12.57 -12.67 -20.23
CA GLY A 594 -11.42 -13.11 -19.44
C GLY A 594 -11.31 -14.63 -19.24
N GLU A 595 -12.43 -15.35 -19.11
CA GLU A 595 -12.46 -16.81 -19.00
C GLU A 595 -11.85 -17.51 -20.23
N ALA A 596 -12.03 -16.94 -21.43
CA ALA A 596 -11.43 -17.47 -22.65
C ALA A 596 -9.92 -17.20 -22.70
N LEU A 597 -9.45 -16.07 -22.15
CA LEU A 597 -8.01 -15.81 -21.94
C LEU A 597 -7.40 -16.79 -20.92
N LEU A 598 -8.09 -17.07 -19.80
CA LEU A 598 -7.64 -18.08 -18.83
C LEU A 598 -7.58 -19.49 -19.43
N THR A 599 -8.60 -19.86 -20.21
CA THR A 599 -8.65 -21.17 -20.90
C THR A 599 -7.51 -21.29 -21.91
N ALA A 600 -7.28 -20.25 -22.73
CA ALA A 600 -6.14 -20.19 -23.63
C ALA A 600 -4.80 -20.27 -22.87
N ALA A 601 -4.61 -19.48 -21.81
CA ALA A 601 -3.40 -19.49 -21.00
C ALA A 601 -3.12 -20.87 -20.37
N ALA A 602 -4.14 -21.53 -19.81
CA ALA A 602 -4.02 -22.88 -19.25
C ALA A 602 -3.62 -23.92 -20.31
N ALA A 603 -4.21 -23.85 -21.51
CA ALA A 603 -3.82 -24.72 -22.62
C ALA A 603 -2.39 -24.42 -23.12
N LEU A 604 -2.03 -23.15 -23.26
CA LEU A 604 -0.68 -22.70 -23.66
C LEU A 604 0.41 -23.10 -22.67
N ALA A 605 0.09 -23.24 -21.38
CA ALA A 605 1.03 -23.72 -20.35
C ALA A 605 1.50 -25.18 -20.58
N LEU A 606 0.74 -25.99 -21.32
CA LEU A 606 1.12 -27.35 -21.72
C LEU A 606 2.12 -27.36 -22.90
N ILE A 607 2.25 -26.24 -23.62
CA ILE A 607 2.94 -26.14 -24.90
C ILE A 607 4.23 -25.30 -24.72
N PRO A 608 5.39 -25.75 -25.25
CA PRO A 608 6.58 -24.89 -25.31
C PRO A 608 6.28 -23.58 -26.06
N ARG A 609 6.74 -22.43 -25.54
CA ARG A 609 6.47 -21.09 -26.13
C ARG A 609 6.84 -20.98 -27.63
N THR A 610 7.81 -21.76 -28.08
CA THR A 610 8.24 -21.84 -29.49
C THR A 610 7.21 -22.51 -30.43
N ARG A 611 6.18 -23.15 -29.88
CA ARG A 611 5.09 -23.81 -30.61
C ARG A 611 3.71 -23.22 -30.30
N TRP A 612 3.66 -22.04 -29.68
CA TRP A 612 2.40 -21.34 -29.45
C TRP A 612 1.77 -20.92 -30.80
N PRO A 613 0.44 -21.02 -30.94
CA PRO A 613 -0.26 -20.59 -32.15
C PRO A 613 -0.06 -19.09 -32.40
N ALA A 614 -0.04 -18.70 -33.67
CA ALA A 614 0.05 -17.29 -34.04
C ALA A 614 -1.19 -16.52 -33.56
N LEU A 615 -0.98 -15.46 -32.80
CA LEU A 615 -2.07 -14.60 -32.31
C LEU A 615 -2.75 -13.83 -33.45
N LEU A 616 -1.96 -13.42 -34.45
CA LEU A 616 -2.38 -12.67 -35.62
C LEU A 616 -2.07 -13.45 -36.90
N LEU A 617 -2.83 -13.22 -37.96
CA LEU A 617 -2.57 -13.69 -39.32
C LEU A 617 -1.85 -12.60 -40.10
N ASP A 618 -0.91 -13.04 -40.94
CA ASP A 618 -0.31 -12.20 -41.97
C ASP A 618 -1.31 -12.08 -43.14
N ALA A 619 -2.23 -11.12 -43.04
CA ALA A 619 -3.31 -10.91 -44.01
C ALA A 619 -3.17 -9.54 -44.70
N GLU A 620 -2.50 -9.53 -45.86
CA GLU A 620 -2.72 -8.45 -46.82
C GLU A 620 -4.15 -8.58 -47.39
N ALA A 621 -4.97 -7.58 -47.10
CA ALA A 621 -6.38 -7.57 -47.42
C ALA A 621 -6.72 -6.38 -48.35
N PRO A 622 -6.61 -6.53 -49.69
CA PRO A 622 -6.97 -5.49 -50.66
C PRO A 622 -8.42 -5.04 -50.55
N TRP A 623 -9.32 -5.95 -50.14
CA TRP A 623 -10.73 -5.67 -49.93
C TRP A 623 -10.99 -4.54 -48.93
N ARG A 624 -10.05 -4.23 -48.01
CA ARG A 624 -10.20 -3.12 -47.04
C ARG A 624 -10.30 -1.76 -47.72
N ALA A 625 -9.63 -1.58 -48.86
CA ALA A 625 -9.58 -0.31 -49.59
C ALA A 625 -10.94 0.13 -50.18
N ARG A 626 -11.96 -0.75 -50.18
CA ARG A 626 -13.33 -0.42 -50.61
C ARG A 626 -14.17 0.27 -49.54
N TYR A 627 -13.70 0.33 -48.30
CA TYR A 627 -14.40 0.90 -47.16
C TYR A 627 -13.81 2.28 -46.77
N PRO A 628 -14.58 3.16 -46.10
CA PRO A 628 -14.08 4.45 -45.64
C PRO A 628 -12.82 4.34 -44.78
N GLN A 629 -11.90 5.30 -44.92
CA GLN A 629 -10.59 5.29 -44.27
C GLN A 629 -10.69 5.27 -42.74
N GLU A 630 -11.76 5.83 -42.18
CA GLU A 630 -12.10 5.83 -40.76
C GLU A 630 -12.31 4.42 -40.19
N LEU A 631 -12.61 3.42 -41.04
CA LEU A 631 -12.74 2.02 -40.64
C LEU A 631 -11.43 1.22 -40.81
N ALA A 632 -10.39 1.79 -41.43
CA ALA A 632 -9.20 1.04 -41.86
C ALA A 632 -8.48 0.32 -40.71
N ALA A 633 -8.36 0.95 -39.54
CA ALA A 633 -7.73 0.34 -38.36
C ALA A 633 -8.54 -0.85 -37.81
N ALA A 634 -9.86 -0.67 -37.66
CA ALA A 634 -10.76 -1.73 -37.21
C ALA A 634 -10.81 -2.92 -38.19
N LEU A 635 -10.80 -2.63 -39.50
CA LEU A 635 -10.74 -3.65 -40.55
C LEU A 635 -9.38 -4.34 -40.64
N ALA A 636 -8.28 -3.66 -40.30
CA ALA A 636 -6.96 -4.29 -40.16
C ALA A 636 -6.90 -5.23 -38.95
N ARG A 637 -7.48 -4.83 -37.81
CA ARG A 637 -7.65 -5.68 -36.61
C ARG A 637 -8.52 -6.90 -36.91
N LEU A 638 -9.60 -6.75 -37.69
CA LEU A 638 -10.43 -7.88 -38.12
C LEU A 638 -9.67 -8.82 -39.08
N ALA A 639 -8.98 -8.29 -40.09
CA ALA A 639 -8.20 -9.07 -41.04
C ALA A 639 -7.09 -9.92 -40.39
N SER A 640 -6.48 -9.43 -39.30
CA SER A 640 -5.44 -10.19 -38.59
C SER A 640 -5.99 -11.28 -37.66
N VAL A 641 -7.30 -11.35 -37.40
CA VAL A 641 -7.89 -12.34 -36.47
C VAL A 641 -8.98 -13.23 -37.08
N ASP A 642 -9.52 -12.87 -38.23
CA ASP A 642 -10.57 -13.62 -38.91
C ASP A 642 -10.08 -14.07 -40.31
N PRO A 643 -9.98 -15.39 -40.60
CA PRO A 643 -9.65 -15.85 -41.96
C PRO A 643 -10.72 -15.43 -42.99
N ASP A 644 -11.97 -15.25 -42.56
CA ASP A 644 -13.11 -14.86 -43.39
C ASP A 644 -13.45 -13.36 -43.25
N ALA A 645 -12.47 -12.54 -42.84
CA ALA A 645 -12.65 -11.12 -42.47
C ALA A 645 -13.38 -10.27 -43.53
N ALA A 646 -13.23 -10.58 -44.82
CA ALA A 646 -13.92 -9.87 -45.91
C ALA A 646 -15.44 -10.05 -45.83
N ASP A 647 -15.87 -11.27 -45.52
CA ASP A 647 -17.27 -11.68 -45.43
C ASP A 647 -17.88 -11.24 -44.11
N THR A 648 -17.14 -11.36 -43.01
CA THR A 648 -17.52 -10.77 -41.71
C THR A 648 -17.67 -9.26 -41.81
N ALA A 649 -16.73 -8.54 -42.43
CA ALA A 649 -16.83 -7.09 -42.64
C ALA A 649 -18.06 -6.75 -43.50
N ARG A 650 -18.27 -7.47 -44.61
CA ARG A 650 -19.46 -7.32 -45.46
C ARG A 650 -20.74 -7.49 -44.67
N GLN A 651 -20.89 -8.58 -43.91
CA GLN A 651 -22.09 -8.85 -43.12
C GLN A 651 -22.31 -7.82 -42.00
N ARG A 652 -21.24 -7.44 -41.28
CA ARG A 652 -21.32 -6.48 -40.17
C ARG A 652 -21.63 -5.05 -40.63
N LEU A 653 -21.24 -4.68 -41.85
CA LEU A 653 -21.42 -3.34 -42.43
C LEU A 653 -22.61 -3.23 -43.39
N ALA A 654 -23.20 -4.33 -43.86
CA ALA A 654 -24.22 -4.36 -44.93
C ALA A 654 -25.40 -3.38 -44.76
N THR A 655 -25.81 -3.08 -43.52
CA THR A 655 -26.90 -2.11 -43.25
C THR A 655 -26.55 -0.68 -43.64
N ASP A 656 -25.29 -0.29 -43.49
CA ASP A 656 -24.78 1.08 -43.59
C ASP A 656 -23.89 1.31 -44.82
N LEU A 657 -23.16 0.27 -45.23
CA LEU A 657 -22.26 0.23 -46.39
C LEU A 657 -22.53 -1.07 -47.18
N PRO A 658 -23.72 -1.21 -47.81
CA PRO A 658 -24.07 -2.38 -48.61
C PRO A 658 -23.16 -2.53 -49.83
N GLU A 659 -22.86 -3.77 -50.20
CA GLU A 659 -22.04 -4.06 -51.38
C GLU A 659 -22.82 -3.74 -52.68
N PRO A 660 -22.24 -3.00 -53.65
CA PRO A 660 -22.94 -2.64 -54.88
C PRO A 660 -23.43 -3.85 -55.70
N ALA A 661 -22.77 -5.00 -55.60
CA ALA A 661 -23.24 -6.25 -56.21
C ALA A 661 -24.55 -6.74 -55.55
N ALA A 662 -24.56 -6.88 -54.21
CA ALA A 662 -25.75 -7.28 -53.46
C ALA A 662 -26.94 -6.33 -53.67
N LEU A 663 -26.70 -5.01 -53.77
CA LEU A 663 -27.76 -4.05 -54.15
C LEU A 663 -28.32 -4.34 -55.55
N ARG A 664 -27.46 -4.60 -56.55
CA ARG A 664 -27.90 -4.92 -57.92
C ARG A 664 -28.67 -6.24 -57.98
N GLU A 665 -28.26 -7.25 -57.21
CA GLU A 665 -28.96 -8.53 -57.10
C GLU A 665 -30.35 -8.36 -56.47
N GLU A 666 -30.47 -7.60 -55.38
CA GLU A 666 -31.77 -7.33 -54.75
C GLU A 666 -32.68 -6.50 -55.66
N ILE A 667 -32.14 -5.49 -56.35
CA ILE A 667 -32.85 -4.71 -57.38
C ILE A 667 -33.31 -5.62 -58.53
N ALA A 668 -32.46 -6.52 -59.02
CA ALA A 668 -32.80 -7.46 -60.09
C ALA A 668 -33.90 -8.45 -59.65
N ALA A 669 -33.83 -8.98 -58.43
CA ALA A 669 -34.84 -9.87 -57.87
C ALA A 669 -36.21 -9.17 -57.71
N LEU A 670 -36.23 -7.93 -57.20
CA LEU A 670 -37.46 -7.13 -57.09
C LEU A 670 -38.04 -6.76 -58.45
N ARG A 671 -37.20 -6.41 -59.44
CA ARG A 671 -37.62 -6.17 -60.83
C ARG A 671 -38.18 -7.44 -61.49
N ALA A 672 -37.53 -8.59 -61.31
CA ALA A 672 -38.01 -9.87 -61.82
C ALA A 672 -39.35 -10.27 -61.19
N LEU A 673 -39.53 -10.07 -59.88
CA LEU A 673 -40.80 -10.29 -59.19
C LEU A 673 -41.92 -9.38 -59.73
N GLY A 674 -41.61 -8.10 -60.02
CA GLY A 674 -42.53 -7.18 -60.67
C GLY A 674 -42.89 -7.59 -62.10
N ALA A 675 -41.92 -8.04 -62.89
CA ALA A 675 -42.13 -8.52 -64.27
C ALA A 675 -42.97 -9.79 -64.33
N LEU A 676 -42.75 -10.75 -63.42
CA LEU A 676 -43.58 -11.95 -63.29
C LEU A 676 -45.02 -11.59 -62.91
N GLY A 677 -45.22 -10.63 -62.00
CA GLY A 677 -46.55 -10.10 -61.66
C GLY A 677 -47.26 -9.41 -62.83
N ALA A 678 -46.52 -8.79 -63.75
CA ALA A 678 -47.05 -8.13 -64.94
C ALA A 678 -47.43 -9.12 -66.08
N LEU A 679 -46.73 -10.25 -66.20
CA LEU A 679 -46.95 -11.24 -67.27
C LEU A 679 -48.19 -12.12 -67.08
N GLY A 680 -48.83 -12.09 -65.90
CA GLY A 680 -50.16 -12.69 -65.68
C GLY A 680 -50.26 -14.23 -65.76
N ALA A 681 -49.18 -14.93 -66.07
CA ALA A 681 -49.13 -16.38 -66.14
C ALA A 681 -49.17 -17.01 -64.74
N LEU A 682 -50.03 -18.03 -64.56
CA LEU A 682 -50.19 -18.81 -63.32
C LEU A 682 -50.88 -18.11 -62.13
N GLY A 683 -51.98 -17.40 -62.37
CA GLY A 683 -53.11 -17.28 -61.43
C GLY A 683 -52.94 -16.41 -60.16
N ALA A 684 -51.73 -16.16 -59.70
CA ALA A 684 -51.44 -15.35 -58.51
C ALA A 684 -51.07 -13.90 -58.90
N LYS A 685 -52.05 -13.11 -59.34
CA LYS A 685 -51.85 -11.66 -59.61
C LYS A 685 -51.58 -10.90 -58.31
N ARG A 686 -50.30 -10.71 -57.97
CA ARG A 686 -49.87 -9.66 -57.04
C ARG A 686 -48.83 -8.77 -57.74
N PRO A 687 -49.16 -7.49 -58.05
CA PRO A 687 -48.11 -6.51 -58.34
C PRO A 687 -47.19 -6.36 -57.12
N LEU A 688 -46.02 -5.76 -57.30
CA LEU A 688 -45.18 -5.38 -56.17
C LEU A 688 -46.03 -4.60 -55.17
N THR A 689 -46.01 -5.04 -53.91
CA THR A 689 -46.66 -4.28 -52.83
C THR A 689 -46.05 -2.89 -52.76
N GLU A 690 -46.81 -1.89 -52.31
CA GLU A 690 -46.31 -0.51 -52.16
C GLU A 690 -44.96 -0.48 -51.40
N ARG A 691 -44.84 -1.27 -50.33
CA ARG A 691 -43.59 -1.45 -49.56
C ARG A 691 -42.43 -1.98 -50.41
N GLN A 692 -42.66 -2.91 -51.33
CA GLN A 692 -41.64 -3.43 -52.25
C GLN A 692 -41.27 -2.42 -53.33
N ALA A 693 -42.22 -1.66 -53.86
CA ALA A 693 -41.95 -0.58 -54.81
C ALA A 693 -41.13 0.55 -54.17
N THR A 694 -41.50 1.00 -52.96
CA THR A 694 -40.72 1.95 -52.16
C THR A 694 -39.34 1.40 -51.83
N ARG A 695 -39.21 0.10 -51.52
CA ARG A 695 -37.90 -0.53 -51.27
C ARG A 695 -37.04 -0.56 -52.53
N LEU A 696 -37.58 -0.93 -53.69
CA LEU A 696 -36.87 -0.92 -54.97
C LEU A 696 -36.34 0.48 -55.30
N ALA A 697 -37.19 1.51 -55.25
CA ALA A 697 -36.79 2.90 -55.48
C ALA A 697 -35.70 3.37 -54.50
N ASN A 698 -35.79 2.99 -53.21
CA ASN A 698 -34.77 3.30 -52.22
C ASN A 698 -33.43 2.58 -52.47
N LEU A 699 -33.45 1.34 -52.96
CA LEU A 699 -32.24 0.59 -53.31
C LEU A 699 -31.57 1.18 -54.56
N GLU A 700 -32.35 1.52 -55.59
CA GLU A 700 -31.88 2.17 -56.81
C GLU A 700 -31.25 3.54 -56.50
N ALA A 701 -31.92 4.36 -55.68
CA ALA A 701 -31.38 5.65 -55.23
C ALA A 701 -30.07 5.49 -54.43
N ARG A 702 -29.97 4.48 -53.54
CA ARG A 702 -28.74 4.18 -52.78
C ARG A 702 -27.60 3.67 -53.67
N LEU A 703 -27.91 2.91 -54.73
CA LEU A 703 -26.93 2.44 -55.69
C LEU A 703 -26.40 3.57 -56.58
N ALA A 704 -27.27 4.49 -56.99
CA ALA A 704 -26.90 5.65 -57.82
C ALA A 704 -26.14 6.73 -57.04
N ALA A 705 -26.53 6.99 -55.79
CA ALA A 705 -25.89 7.96 -54.91
C ALA A 705 -25.65 7.33 -53.50
N PRO A 706 -24.53 6.61 -53.32
CA PRO A 706 -24.19 6.00 -52.03
C PRO A 706 -24.04 7.05 -50.93
N LYS A 707 -25.02 7.10 -50.02
CA LYS A 707 -24.98 8.02 -48.89
C LYS A 707 -23.98 7.51 -47.84
N LEU A 708 -22.81 8.16 -47.77
CA LEU A 708 -21.83 7.89 -46.74
C LEU A 708 -22.44 8.08 -45.33
N PRO A 709 -22.20 7.14 -44.39
CA PRO A 709 -22.57 7.34 -42.99
C PRO A 709 -21.86 8.56 -42.40
N SER A 710 -22.48 9.22 -41.41
CA SER A 710 -21.82 10.32 -40.71
C SER A 710 -20.59 9.84 -39.92
N ALA A 711 -19.63 10.74 -39.64
CA ALA A 711 -18.43 10.39 -38.87
C ALA A 711 -18.74 9.68 -37.54
N ARG A 712 -19.76 10.14 -36.79
CA ARG A 712 -20.24 9.46 -35.57
C ARG A 712 -20.76 8.04 -35.84
N ARG A 713 -21.41 7.80 -36.99
CA ARG A 713 -21.87 6.46 -37.37
C ARG A 713 -20.70 5.56 -37.81
N LEU A 714 -19.72 6.10 -38.54
CA LEU A 714 -18.48 5.38 -38.88
C LEU A 714 -17.70 4.97 -37.61
N ALA A 715 -17.54 5.87 -36.63
CA ALA A 715 -16.93 5.54 -35.34
C ALA A 715 -17.67 4.39 -34.62
N ASN A 716 -19.00 4.42 -34.57
CA ASN A 716 -19.79 3.31 -33.99
C ASN A 716 -19.63 1.99 -34.78
N LEU A 717 -19.43 2.05 -36.10
CA LEU A 717 -19.16 0.87 -36.93
C LEU A 717 -17.74 0.33 -36.73
N ALA A 718 -16.75 1.21 -36.52
CA ALA A 718 -15.39 0.82 -36.14
C ALA A 718 -15.40 0.03 -34.82
N VAL A 719 -16.02 0.56 -33.76
CA VAL A 719 -16.18 -0.15 -32.46
C VAL A 719 -16.89 -1.50 -32.64
N LYS A 720 -17.94 -1.57 -33.47
CA LYS A 720 -18.65 -2.84 -33.76
C LYS A 720 -17.75 -3.87 -34.49
N LEU A 721 -16.88 -3.41 -35.39
CA LEU A 721 -15.89 -4.26 -36.06
C LEU A 721 -14.80 -4.70 -35.08
N GLU A 722 -14.33 -3.83 -34.19
CA GLU A 722 -13.32 -4.15 -33.18
C GLU A 722 -13.83 -5.17 -32.17
N HIS A 723 -15.06 -5.01 -31.65
CA HIS A 723 -15.70 -6.04 -30.83
C HIS A 723 -15.84 -7.38 -31.57
N SER A 724 -16.10 -7.35 -32.88
CA SER A 724 -16.16 -8.57 -33.69
C SER A 724 -14.77 -9.21 -33.85
N ALA A 725 -13.74 -8.40 -34.11
CA ALA A 725 -12.35 -8.84 -34.22
C ALA A 725 -11.86 -9.45 -32.91
N VAL A 726 -12.09 -8.79 -31.77
CA VAL A 726 -11.76 -9.30 -30.44
C VAL A 726 -12.42 -10.65 -30.21
N ALA A 727 -13.75 -10.76 -30.38
CA ALA A 727 -14.47 -12.00 -30.12
C ALA A 727 -13.99 -13.16 -31.01
N ILE A 728 -13.72 -12.91 -32.30
CA ILE A 728 -13.20 -13.93 -33.22
C ILE A 728 -11.76 -14.31 -32.85
N GLY A 729 -10.89 -13.33 -32.57
CA GLY A 729 -9.50 -13.57 -32.21
C GLY A 729 -9.33 -14.32 -30.90
N VAL A 730 -10.12 -14.00 -29.87
CA VAL A 730 -10.14 -14.71 -28.58
C VAL A 730 -10.63 -16.13 -28.76
N ASN A 731 -11.73 -16.35 -29.48
CA ASN A 731 -12.25 -17.69 -29.75
C ASN A 731 -11.26 -18.55 -30.56
N ARG A 732 -10.60 -17.96 -31.57
CA ARG A 732 -9.55 -18.62 -32.35
C ARG A 732 -8.34 -18.96 -31.49
N LEU A 733 -7.88 -18.03 -30.65
CA LEU A 733 -6.78 -18.25 -29.72
C LEU A 733 -7.10 -19.40 -28.76
N ALA A 734 -8.27 -19.37 -28.11
CA ALA A 734 -8.71 -20.42 -27.20
C ALA A 734 -8.77 -21.78 -27.91
N LYS A 735 -9.40 -21.85 -29.09
CA LYS A 735 -9.46 -23.09 -29.90
C LYS A 735 -8.07 -23.58 -30.31
N GLY A 736 -7.26 -22.74 -30.95
CA GLY A 736 -5.94 -23.11 -31.44
C GLY A 736 -4.96 -23.51 -30.32
N SER A 737 -5.09 -22.90 -29.14
CA SER A 737 -4.33 -23.28 -27.95
C SER A 737 -4.79 -24.64 -27.43
N THR A 738 -6.10 -24.88 -27.40
CA THR A 738 -6.70 -26.16 -26.99
C THR A 738 -6.31 -27.28 -27.94
N ASP A 739 -6.44 -27.09 -29.26
CA ASP A 739 -6.07 -28.08 -30.28
C ASP A 739 -4.56 -28.43 -30.21
N ALA A 740 -3.69 -27.43 -30.04
CA ALA A 740 -2.26 -27.64 -29.86
C ALA A 740 -1.90 -28.30 -28.51
N ALA A 741 -2.67 -28.03 -27.46
CA ALA A 741 -2.53 -28.68 -26.16
C ALA A 741 -2.96 -30.14 -26.22
N ILE A 742 -4.08 -30.46 -26.90
CA ILE A 742 -4.51 -31.83 -27.20
C ILE A 742 -3.37 -32.59 -27.90
N ALA A 743 -2.86 -32.04 -29.02
CA ALA A 743 -1.79 -32.69 -29.77
C ALA A 743 -0.54 -32.94 -28.91
N ARG A 744 -0.19 -31.98 -28.03
CA ARG A 744 0.94 -32.11 -27.11
C ARG A 744 0.70 -33.16 -26.02
N VAL A 745 -0.50 -33.24 -25.46
CA VAL A 745 -0.91 -34.21 -24.42
C VAL A 745 -0.96 -35.63 -25.01
N VAL A 746 -1.59 -35.80 -26.17
CA VAL A 746 -1.62 -37.05 -26.93
C VAL A 746 -0.20 -37.57 -27.17
N GLN A 747 0.71 -36.70 -27.62
CA GLN A 747 2.13 -37.03 -27.76
C GLN A 747 2.84 -37.33 -26.42
N ALA A 748 2.58 -36.55 -25.36
CA ALA A 748 3.29 -36.64 -24.08
C ALA A 748 2.97 -37.93 -23.30
N PHE A 749 1.72 -38.38 -23.37
CA PHE A 749 1.24 -39.59 -22.67
C PHE A 749 1.09 -40.80 -23.61
N GLY A 750 1.50 -40.68 -24.87
CA GLY A 750 1.46 -41.78 -25.85
C GLY A 750 0.04 -42.32 -26.09
N LEU A 751 -0.94 -41.41 -26.14
CA LEU A 751 -2.33 -41.73 -26.49
C LEU A 751 -2.43 -41.90 -28.01
N GLY A 752 -3.28 -42.81 -28.50
CA GLY A 752 -3.47 -42.98 -29.95
C GLY A 752 -4.18 -41.78 -30.59
N GLN A 753 -5.22 -41.28 -29.91
CA GLN A 753 -5.95 -40.06 -30.22
C GLN A 753 -6.53 -39.47 -28.94
N TRP A 754 -7.08 -38.25 -29.00
CA TRP A 754 -7.85 -37.69 -27.89
C TRP A 754 -9.23 -38.36 -27.82
N PRO A 755 -9.64 -38.97 -26.69
CA PRO A 755 -10.91 -39.71 -26.62
C PRO A 755 -12.17 -38.84 -26.52
N GLY A 756 -12.10 -37.56 -26.92
CA GLY A 756 -13.21 -36.62 -26.80
C GLY A 756 -13.51 -36.15 -25.37
N TRP A 757 -12.60 -36.36 -24.40
CA TRP A 757 -12.76 -35.83 -23.05
C TRP A 757 -12.86 -34.30 -23.08
N PRO A 758 -13.75 -33.67 -22.28
CA PRO A 758 -13.88 -32.22 -22.28
C PRO A 758 -12.61 -31.59 -21.69
N LEU A 759 -11.89 -30.78 -22.47
CA LEU A 759 -10.81 -29.92 -21.95
C LEU A 759 -11.40 -28.70 -21.25
N ASP A 760 -12.16 -28.97 -20.19
CA ASP A 760 -12.44 -27.95 -19.19
C ASP A 760 -11.17 -27.56 -18.43
N ARG A 761 -11.29 -26.49 -17.64
CA ARG A 761 -10.16 -25.93 -16.88
C ARG A 761 -9.61 -26.91 -15.83
N LYS A 762 -10.45 -27.77 -15.24
CA LYS A 762 -10.04 -28.77 -14.24
C LYS A 762 -9.14 -29.82 -14.89
N LEU A 763 -9.52 -30.32 -16.07
CA LEU A 763 -8.70 -31.26 -16.83
C LEU A 763 -7.40 -30.62 -17.32
N LEU A 764 -7.42 -29.35 -17.77
CA LEU A 764 -6.20 -28.62 -18.14
C LEU A 764 -5.22 -28.48 -16.96
N GLN A 765 -5.71 -28.15 -15.76
CA GLN A 765 -4.89 -28.10 -14.53
C GLN A 765 -4.27 -29.46 -14.21
N ILE A 766 -5.06 -30.54 -14.24
CA ILE A 766 -4.58 -31.92 -14.01
C ILE A 766 -3.47 -32.28 -15.00
N LEU A 767 -3.70 -32.08 -16.30
CA LEU A 767 -2.72 -32.37 -17.35
C LEU A 767 -1.44 -31.56 -17.19
N LEU A 768 -1.54 -30.30 -16.73
CA LEU A 768 -0.39 -29.44 -16.46
C LEU A 768 0.42 -29.93 -15.26
N GLY A 769 -0.26 -30.37 -14.19
CA GLY A 769 0.37 -31.06 -13.06
C GLY A 769 1.11 -32.32 -13.52
N LEU A 770 0.43 -33.20 -14.28
CA LEU A 770 0.99 -34.46 -14.76
C LEU A 770 2.19 -34.25 -15.70
N MET A 771 2.17 -33.21 -16.53
CA MET A 771 3.30 -32.87 -17.40
C MET A 771 4.54 -32.42 -16.61
N ARG A 772 4.36 -31.79 -15.45
CA ARG A 772 5.45 -31.32 -14.57
C ARG A 772 6.07 -32.43 -13.70
N LEU A 773 5.45 -33.60 -13.61
CA LEU A 773 5.97 -34.74 -12.84
C LEU A 773 7.32 -35.26 -13.35
N SER A 774 7.96 -36.10 -12.54
CA SER A 774 9.17 -36.82 -12.93
C SER A 774 8.90 -37.69 -14.18
N PRO A 775 9.93 -38.06 -14.96
CA PRO A 775 9.75 -38.96 -16.10
C PRO A 775 9.11 -40.31 -15.74
N GLN A 776 9.32 -40.80 -14.52
CA GLN A 776 8.76 -42.07 -14.03
C GLN A 776 7.27 -41.94 -13.71
N ASP A 777 6.90 -40.96 -12.87
CA ASP A 777 5.49 -40.77 -12.46
C ASP A 777 4.64 -40.31 -13.64
N ARG A 778 5.19 -39.50 -14.56
CA ARG A 778 4.53 -39.13 -15.82
C ARG A 778 4.32 -40.33 -16.73
N ALA A 779 5.24 -41.31 -16.76
CA ALA A 779 5.05 -42.55 -17.49
C ALA A 779 3.98 -43.45 -16.84
N LEU A 780 3.89 -43.48 -15.50
CA LEU A 780 2.84 -44.20 -14.78
C LEU A 780 1.47 -43.56 -14.99
N ALA A 781 1.38 -42.22 -14.93
CA ALA A 781 0.18 -41.47 -15.31
C ALA A 781 -0.22 -41.71 -16.77
N ALA A 782 0.75 -41.82 -17.70
CA ALA A 782 0.48 -42.17 -19.10
C ALA A 782 -0.16 -43.58 -19.23
N ARG A 783 0.23 -44.54 -18.39
CA ARG A 783 -0.41 -45.87 -18.34
C ARG A 783 -1.85 -45.78 -17.88
N LEU A 784 -2.15 -45.05 -16.81
CA LEU A 784 -3.51 -44.81 -16.33
C LEU A 784 -4.39 -44.10 -17.37
N LEU A 785 -3.87 -43.05 -18.01
CA LEU A 785 -4.61 -42.34 -19.07
C LEU A 785 -4.89 -43.22 -20.29
N ARG A 786 -4.00 -44.18 -20.62
CA ARG A 786 -4.25 -45.19 -21.66
C ARG A 786 -5.27 -46.24 -21.23
N ALA A 787 -5.21 -46.73 -19.98
CA ALA A 787 -6.23 -47.63 -19.44
C ALA A 787 -7.63 -46.97 -19.51
N ARG A 788 -7.73 -45.68 -19.20
CA ARG A 788 -8.94 -44.85 -19.33
C ARG A 788 -9.45 -44.64 -20.77
N GLN A 789 -8.72 -45.08 -21.80
CA GLN A 789 -9.23 -45.11 -23.18
C GLN A 789 -10.07 -46.37 -23.46
N GLY A 790 -9.94 -47.41 -22.63
CA GLY A 790 -10.73 -48.65 -22.69
C GLY A 790 -12.01 -48.59 -21.85
N PRO A 791 -12.74 -49.72 -21.73
CA PRO A 791 -13.83 -49.85 -20.77
C PRO A 791 -13.29 -49.87 -19.32
N PRO A 792 -14.10 -49.46 -18.32
CA PRO A 792 -13.74 -49.61 -16.91
C PRO A 792 -13.73 -51.10 -16.49
N PRO A 793 -13.02 -51.47 -15.40
CA PRO A 793 -12.24 -50.60 -14.50
C PRO A 793 -10.95 -50.09 -15.15
N TRP A 794 -10.56 -48.85 -14.82
CA TRP A 794 -9.39 -48.18 -15.40
C TRP A 794 -8.14 -48.18 -14.49
N ASP A 795 -8.19 -48.96 -13.41
CA ASP A 795 -7.02 -49.19 -12.55
C ASP A 795 -6.02 -50.17 -13.19
N LEU A 796 -4.83 -50.29 -12.60
CA LEU A 796 -3.75 -51.12 -13.13
C LEU A 796 -3.70 -52.51 -12.48
N ARG A 797 -4.85 -53.13 -12.15
CA ARG A 797 -4.90 -54.45 -11.48
C ARG A 797 -4.17 -55.57 -12.23
N ASP A 798 -4.11 -55.49 -13.55
CA ASP A 798 -3.45 -56.46 -14.43
C ASP A 798 -1.93 -56.22 -14.59
N ASP A 799 -1.36 -55.18 -13.96
CA ASP A 799 0.09 -55.06 -13.86
C ASP A 799 0.64 -56.21 -13.01
N PRO A 800 1.71 -56.92 -13.44
CA PRO A 800 2.29 -58.03 -12.69
C PRO A 800 2.58 -57.76 -11.20
N ALA A 801 2.99 -56.55 -10.82
CA ALA A 801 3.27 -56.22 -9.42
C ALA A 801 1.99 -55.98 -8.60
N ASN A 802 0.97 -55.33 -9.19
CA ASN A 802 -0.36 -55.21 -8.57
C ASN A 802 -1.04 -56.59 -8.45
N ALA A 803 -0.97 -57.42 -9.48
CA ALA A 803 -1.47 -58.79 -9.47
C ALA A 803 -0.77 -59.64 -8.39
N ALA A 804 0.57 -59.52 -8.26
CA ALA A 804 1.33 -60.19 -7.20
C ALA A 804 0.95 -59.71 -5.79
N PHE A 805 0.68 -58.42 -5.60
CA PHE A 805 0.16 -57.89 -4.33
C PHE A 805 -1.22 -58.49 -4.00
N LEU A 806 -2.15 -58.50 -4.96
CA LEU A 806 -3.49 -59.08 -4.78
C LEU A 806 -3.42 -60.56 -4.44
N GLU A 807 -2.53 -61.33 -5.08
CA GLU A 807 -2.33 -62.74 -4.76
C GLU A 807 -1.63 -62.95 -3.40
N GLY A 808 -0.74 -62.04 -2.99
CA GLY A 808 -0.22 -62.00 -1.62
C GLY A 808 -1.32 -61.72 -0.59
N ALA A 809 -2.24 -60.81 -0.89
CA ALA A 809 -3.40 -60.51 -0.05
C ALA A 809 -4.35 -61.70 0.08
N ARG A 810 -4.72 -62.36 -1.03
CA ARG A 810 -5.56 -63.57 -1.01
C ARG A 810 -4.93 -64.70 -0.19
N ARG A 811 -3.62 -64.93 -0.31
CA ARG A 811 -2.90 -65.93 0.49
C ARG A 811 -2.86 -65.63 2.00
N ARG A 812 -3.08 -64.37 2.41
CA ARG A 812 -3.30 -63.97 3.80
C ARG A 812 -4.77 -64.08 4.25
N GLY A 813 -5.66 -64.59 3.39
CA GLY A 813 -7.08 -64.79 3.69
C GLY A 813 -7.99 -63.60 3.37
N LEU A 814 -7.46 -62.51 2.79
CA LEU A 814 -8.27 -61.35 2.40
C LEU A 814 -9.17 -61.70 1.20
N CYS A 815 -10.43 -61.29 1.29
CA CYS A 815 -11.35 -61.19 0.17
C CYS A 815 -11.10 -59.84 -0.50
N VAL A 816 -10.45 -59.80 -1.66
CA VAL A 816 -10.02 -58.55 -2.32
C VAL A 816 -11.07 -57.99 -3.29
N GLU A 817 -12.07 -58.79 -3.62
CA GLU A 817 -13.12 -58.46 -4.58
C GLU A 817 -13.95 -57.23 -4.12
N PRO A 818 -14.37 -57.09 -2.85
CA PRO A 818 -15.06 -55.88 -2.34
C PRO A 818 -14.23 -54.58 -2.38
N TRP A 819 -12.92 -54.68 -2.58
CA TRP A 819 -11.99 -53.54 -2.73
C TRP A 819 -11.78 -53.15 -4.19
N LEU A 820 -11.84 -54.15 -5.09
CA LEU A 820 -11.69 -54.00 -6.54
C LEU A 820 -13.00 -53.66 -7.26
N GLU A 821 -14.14 -54.04 -6.68
CA GLU A 821 -15.49 -53.82 -7.19
C GLU A 821 -16.11 -52.62 -6.47
N ASP A 822 -16.58 -51.62 -7.23
CA ASP A 822 -17.06 -50.35 -6.68
C ASP A 822 -18.40 -50.52 -5.96
N GLY A 823 -18.34 -50.92 -4.69
CA GLY A 823 -19.48 -51.08 -3.79
C GLY A 823 -20.04 -49.73 -3.32
N ALA A 824 -20.75 -49.03 -4.21
CA ALA A 824 -21.41 -47.76 -3.89
C ALA A 824 -22.51 -47.94 -2.83
N VAL A 825 -22.50 -47.10 -1.79
CA VAL A 825 -23.50 -47.06 -0.72
C VAL A 825 -24.15 -45.68 -0.70
N THR A 826 -25.46 -45.62 -0.91
CA THR A 826 -26.23 -44.38 -0.75
C THR A 826 -26.81 -44.29 0.66
N VAL A 827 -26.48 -43.21 1.37
CA VAL A 827 -26.97 -42.88 2.71
C VAL A 827 -27.76 -41.57 2.68
N SER A 828 -28.57 -41.31 3.70
CA SER A 828 -29.22 -40.00 3.89
C SER A 828 -28.42 -39.17 4.88
N ALA A 829 -27.91 -38.01 4.45
CA ALA A 829 -27.22 -37.04 5.31
C ALA A 829 -27.80 -35.63 5.08
N ASP A 830 -28.21 -34.97 6.17
CA ASP A 830 -29.01 -33.73 6.15
C ASP A 830 -30.33 -33.85 5.36
N GLY A 831 -30.91 -35.05 5.33
CA GLY A 831 -32.10 -35.36 4.53
C GLY A 831 -31.87 -35.41 3.01
N GLN A 832 -30.61 -35.36 2.56
CA GLN A 832 -30.21 -35.47 1.16
C GLN A 832 -29.49 -36.80 0.90
N PRO A 833 -29.72 -37.45 -0.26
CA PRO A 833 -28.99 -38.66 -0.61
C PRO A 833 -27.52 -38.34 -0.92
N VAL A 834 -26.61 -39.03 -0.24
CA VAL A 834 -25.17 -38.98 -0.44
C VAL A 834 -24.69 -40.36 -0.85
N THR A 835 -24.05 -40.49 -2.00
CA THR A 835 -23.48 -41.77 -2.45
C THR A 835 -21.99 -41.81 -2.16
N LEU A 836 -21.57 -42.75 -1.31
CA LEU A 836 -20.19 -43.07 -1.01
C LEU A 836 -19.73 -44.21 -1.92
N ALA A 837 -18.68 -43.99 -2.73
CA ALA A 837 -18.11 -45.01 -3.60
C ALA A 837 -16.60 -44.85 -3.72
N LEU A 838 -15.87 -45.96 -3.84
CA LEU A 838 -14.48 -45.94 -4.29
C LEU A 838 -14.44 -45.43 -5.74
N SER A 839 -13.46 -44.60 -6.08
CA SER A 839 -13.24 -44.17 -7.46
C SER A 839 -12.35 -45.16 -8.20
N SER A 840 -12.78 -45.49 -9.42
CA SER A 840 -11.99 -46.18 -10.44
C SER A 840 -11.57 -45.25 -11.58
N ASP A 841 -11.89 -43.95 -11.52
CA ASP A 841 -11.49 -42.96 -12.54
C ASP A 841 -10.17 -42.25 -12.17
N PRO A 842 -9.07 -42.50 -12.90
CA PRO A 842 -7.80 -41.85 -12.60
C PRO A 842 -7.85 -40.32 -12.78
N LEU A 843 -8.69 -39.76 -13.66
CA LEU A 843 -8.83 -38.30 -13.76
C LEU A 843 -9.52 -37.70 -12.53
N GLU A 844 -10.45 -38.42 -11.90
CA GLU A 844 -11.07 -37.98 -10.65
C GLU A 844 -10.08 -38.11 -9.48
N ILE A 845 -9.33 -39.20 -9.40
CA ILE A 845 -8.26 -39.38 -8.39
C ILE A 845 -7.17 -38.32 -8.56
N PHE A 846 -6.74 -38.00 -9.79
CA PHE A 846 -5.82 -36.89 -10.05
C PHE A 846 -6.41 -35.52 -9.65
N ALA A 847 -7.74 -35.40 -9.56
CA ALA A 847 -8.40 -34.21 -9.05
C ALA A 847 -8.57 -34.18 -7.52
N MET A 848 -8.18 -35.24 -6.79
CA MET A 848 -8.53 -35.39 -5.37
C MET A 848 -8.13 -34.19 -4.52
N GLY A 849 -6.97 -33.58 -4.77
CA GLY A 849 -6.57 -32.39 -4.05
C GLY A 849 -7.37 -31.15 -4.41
N ALA A 850 -7.65 -30.95 -5.70
CA ALA A 850 -8.35 -29.78 -6.24
C ALA A 850 -9.80 -29.65 -5.71
N HIS A 851 -10.44 -30.76 -5.35
CA HIS A 851 -11.77 -30.75 -4.74
C HIS A 851 -11.81 -30.11 -3.33
N PHE A 852 -10.67 -29.98 -2.66
CA PHE A 852 -10.55 -29.54 -1.25
C PHE A 852 -9.32 -28.65 -0.99
N GLU A 853 -8.74 -28.06 -2.05
CA GLU A 853 -7.56 -27.15 -2.01
C GLU A 853 -6.33 -27.65 -1.22
N THR A 854 -6.12 -28.97 -1.16
CA THR A 854 -5.04 -29.58 -0.37
C THR A 854 -3.69 -29.62 -1.10
N CYS A 855 -2.60 -30.03 -0.43
CA CYS A 855 -1.26 -30.22 -1.02
C CYS A 855 -1.19 -31.26 -2.16
N LEU A 856 -2.27 -32.04 -2.37
CA LEU A 856 -2.46 -32.97 -3.49
C LEU A 856 -3.09 -32.31 -4.73
N SER A 857 -3.23 -30.98 -4.78
CA SER A 857 -3.84 -30.26 -5.91
C SER A 857 -2.87 -30.19 -7.11
N PRO A 858 -3.36 -30.11 -8.36
CA PRO A 858 -2.50 -29.99 -9.54
C PRO A 858 -1.53 -28.80 -9.44
N GLY A 859 -0.23 -29.11 -9.41
CA GLY A 859 0.84 -28.12 -9.28
C GLY A 859 1.32 -27.84 -7.85
N SER A 860 0.68 -28.42 -6.82
CA SER A 860 1.16 -28.42 -5.44
C SER A 860 2.31 -29.42 -5.24
N CYS A 861 3.07 -29.27 -4.14
CA CYS A 861 4.27 -30.06 -3.84
C CYS A 861 4.03 -31.58 -3.85
N ASN A 862 2.91 -32.05 -3.30
CA ASN A 862 2.64 -33.49 -3.13
C ASN A 862 1.78 -34.06 -4.27
N PHE A 863 1.62 -33.33 -5.39
CA PHE A 863 0.81 -33.77 -6.51
C PHE A 863 1.26 -35.11 -7.11
N PHE A 864 2.53 -35.48 -7.03
CA PHE A 864 3.01 -36.79 -7.49
C PHE A 864 2.27 -37.97 -6.80
N SER A 865 1.87 -37.80 -5.54
CA SER A 865 1.19 -38.83 -4.73
C SER A 865 -0.19 -39.22 -5.30
N VAL A 866 -0.85 -38.35 -6.08
CA VAL A 866 -2.14 -38.71 -6.72
C VAL A 866 -1.97 -39.79 -7.79
N VAL A 867 -0.76 -39.93 -8.37
CA VAL A 867 -0.45 -41.01 -9.31
C VAL A 867 -0.32 -42.33 -8.57
N ALA A 868 0.34 -42.35 -7.41
CA ALA A 868 0.41 -43.53 -6.55
C ALA A 868 -0.99 -43.96 -6.05
N ASN A 869 -1.82 -43.00 -5.62
CA ASN A 869 -3.20 -43.24 -5.19
C ASN A 869 -4.13 -43.80 -6.29
N ALA A 870 -3.75 -43.67 -7.57
CA ALA A 870 -4.49 -44.20 -8.71
C ALA A 870 -3.87 -45.48 -9.32
N ALA A 871 -2.55 -45.65 -9.20
CA ALA A 871 -1.80 -46.74 -9.84
C ALA A 871 -1.58 -47.95 -8.93
N ASP A 872 -1.28 -47.73 -7.64
CA ASP A 872 -0.99 -48.79 -6.70
C ASP A 872 -2.30 -49.40 -6.20
N ILE A 873 -2.53 -50.68 -6.48
CA ILE A 873 -3.82 -51.32 -6.19
C ILE A 873 -4.13 -51.45 -4.69
N ASN A 874 -3.15 -51.21 -3.81
CA ASN A 874 -3.36 -51.13 -2.36
C ASN A 874 -3.86 -49.77 -1.87
N LYS A 875 -4.16 -48.81 -2.76
CA LYS A 875 -4.70 -47.47 -2.44
C LYS A 875 -5.99 -47.22 -3.23
N ARG A 876 -7.02 -46.65 -2.58
CA ARG A 876 -8.29 -46.25 -3.24
C ARG A 876 -8.83 -44.96 -2.62
N VAL A 877 -9.39 -44.07 -3.44
CA VAL A 877 -10.06 -42.86 -2.94
C VAL A 877 -11.56 -43.11 -2.85
N LEU A 878 -12.10 -43.01 -1.64
CA LEU A 878 -13.53 -42.97 -1.36
C LEU A 878 -14.04 -41.54 -1.59
N TYR A 879 -15.04 -41.35 -2.45
CA TYR A 879 -15.76 -40.08 -2.60
C TYR A 879 -17.21 -40.19 -2.13
N ALA A 880 -17.66 -39.17 -1.41
CA ALA A 880 -19.07 -38.88 -1.18
C ALA A 880 -19.56 -37.86 -2.22
N ARG A 881 -20.68 -38.15 -2.89
CA ARG A 881 -21.29 -37.25 -3.89
C ARG A 881 -22.78 -36.98 -3.63
N ARG A 882 -23.22 -35.75 -3.86
CA ARG A 882 -24.63 -35.32 -3.97
C ARG A 882 -24.91 -35.03 -5.45
N GLY A 883 -25.54 -35.97 -6.15
CA GLY A 883 -25.54 -35.99 -7.62
C GLY A 883 -24.10 -36.10 -8.15
N ASP A 884 -23.75 -35.30 -9.15
CA ASP A 884 -22.39 -35.26 -9.72
C ASP A 884 -21.38 -34.46 -8.87
N ARG A 885 -21.84 -33.71 -7.85
CA ARG A 885 -20.96 -32.90 -6.99
C ARG A 885 -20.31 -33.76 -5.92
N VAL A 886 -18.99 -33.86 -5.96
CA VAL A 886 -18.17 -34.34 -4.83
C VAL A 886 -18.33 -33.40 -3.63
N VAL A 887 -18.72 -33.97 -2.48
CA VAL A 887 -18.91 -33.26 -1.20
C VAL A 887 -17.98 -33.78 -0.09
N GLY A 888 -17.39 -34.96 -0.26
CA GLY A 888 -16.36 -35.48 0.65
C GLY A 888 -15.39 -36.43 -0.05
N ARG A 889 -14.16 -36.55 0.47
CA ARG A 889 -13.19 -37.59 0.09
C ARG A 889 -12.43 -38.16 1.29
N CYS A 890 -12.09 -39.44 1.24
CA CYS A 890 -11.11 -40.05 2.12
C CYS A 890 -10.20 -40.98 1.29
N LEU A 891 -8.89 -40.95 1.53
CA LEU A 891 -8.00 -41.99 1.01
C LEU A 891 -8.12 -43.21 1.93
N LEU A 892 -8.23 -44.39 1.33
CA LEU A 892 -8.14 -45.68 2.02
C LEU A 892 -6.92 -46.42 1.49
N ALA A 893 -6.30 -47.26 2.32
CA ALA A 893 -5.21 -48.13 1.88
C ALA A 893 -5.21 -49.49 2.59
N ILE A 894 -4.57 -50.48 1.97
CA ILE A 894 -4.30 -51.79 2.57
C ILE A 894 -2.82 -51.83 3.00
N THR A 895 -2.57 -52.15 4.26
CA THR A 895 -1.20 -52.27 4.79
C THR A 895 -0.47 -53.49 4.22
N ASP A 896 0.84 -53.52 4.38
CA ASP A 896 1.68 -54.67 4.03
C ASP A 896 1.26 -55.94 4.79
N ALA A 897 0.66 -55.80 5.98
CA ALA A 897 0.08 -56.86 6.79
C ALA A 897 -1.36 -57.26 6.38
N GLY A 898 -2.03 -56.47 5.52
CA GLY A 898 -3.38 -56.73 5.03
C GLY A 898 -4.51 -56.05 5.81
N ALA A 899 -4.22 -55.15 6.76
CA ALA A 899 -5.24 -54.36 7.46
C ALA A 899 -5.70 -53.16 6.60
N LEU A 900 -6.93 -52.68 6.82
CA LEU A 900 -7.47 -51.49 6.15
C LEU A 900 -7.12 -50.23 6.96
N LEU A 901 -6.61 -49.19 6.30
CA LEU A 901 -6.40 -47.85 6.88
C LEU A 901 -7.35 -46.83 6.27
N THR A 902 -7.77 -45.88 7.11
CA THR A 902 -8.42 -44.62 6.73
C THR A 902 -7.46 -43.45 6.92
N PHE A 903 -7.42 -42.51 5.96
CA PHE A 903 -6.67 -41.26 6.08
C PHE A 903 -7.61 -40.11 6.45
N HIS A 904 -7.11 -38.86 6.45
CA HIS A 904 -7.94 -37.71 6.82
C HIS A 904 -9.16 -37.54 5.90
N PRO A 905 -10.40 -37.53 6.43
CA PRO A 905 -11.60 -37.32 5.65
C PRO A 905 -11.82 -35.81 5.43
N TYR A 906 -11.75 -35.37 4.17
CA TYR A 906 -12.03 -33.98 3.78
C TYR A 906 -13.49 -33.85 3.33
N ALA A 907 -14.21 -32.83 3.79
CA ALA A 907 -15.60 -32.59 3.39
C ALA A 907 -15.92 -31.09 3.27
N HIS A 908 -16.89 -30.77 2.41
CA HIS A 908 -17.56 -29.48 2.32
C HIS A 908 -19.06 -29.72 2.36
N ASP A 909 -19.78 -28.92 3.17
CA ASP A 909 -21.24 -28.98 3.31
C ASP A 909 -21.80 -30.34 3.77
N LEU A 910 -20.98 -31.19 4.41
CA LEU A 910 -21.37 -32.53 4.90
C LEU A 910 -20.86 -32.75 6.33
N PRO A 911 -21.62 -32.35 7.38
CA PRO A 911 -21.31 -32.72 8.76
C PRO A 911 -21.27 -34.25 8.90
N ASP A 912 -20.53 -34.73 9.92
CA ASP A 912 -20.36 -36.15 10.24
C ASP A 912 -19.80 -37.03 9.11
N PHE A 913 -19.19 -36.46 8.05
CA PHE A 913 -18.56 -37.24 6.99
C PHE A 913 -17.52 -38.26 7.51
N ALA A 914 -16.80 -37.93 8.59
CA ALA A 914 -15.88 -38.87 9.25
C ALA A 914 -16.59 -40.13 9.78
N ALA A 915 -17.83 -40.02 10.29
CA ALA A 915 -18.65 -41.16 10.71
C ALA A 915 -19.15 -41.96 9.50
N LEU A 916 -19.55 -41.31 8.42
CA LEU A 916 -19.93 -42.00 7.18
C LEU A 916 -18.75 -42.78 6.57
N VAL A 917 -17.54 -42.21 6.60
CA VAL A 917 -16.31 -42.91 6.19
C VAL A 917 -15.98 -44.08 7.12
N ARG A 918 -16.11 -43.90 8.44
CA ARG A 918 -15.96 -45.00 9.42
C ARG A 918 -16.89 -46.16 9.09
N ASP A 919 -18.18 -45.88 8.94
CA ASP A 919 -19.21 -46.91 8.77
C ASP A 919 -19.02 -47.66 7.44
N PHE A 920 -18.66 -46.92 6.38
CA PHE A 920 -18.24 -47.51 5.10
C PHE A 920 -16.98 -48.38 5.24
N ALA A 921 -15.95 -47.90 5.93
CA ALA A 921 -14.68 -48.62 6.09
C ALA A 921 -14.82 -49.88 6.97
N VAL A 922 -15.64 -49.85 8.03
CA VAL A 922 -15.96 -51.02 8.86
C VAL A 922 -16.73 -52.06 8.04
N ALA A 923 -17.75 -51.66 7.28
CA ALA A 923 -18.49 -52.55 6.39
C ALA A 923 -17.60 -53.14 5.28
N LEU A 924 -16.67 -52.35 4.74
CA LEU A 924 -15.69 -52.79 3.76
C LEU A 924 -14.71 -53.81 4.35
N ALA A 925 -14.10 -53.51 5.50
CA ALA A 925 -13.18 -54.41 6.19
C ALA A 925 -13.84 -55.77 6.52
N GLY A 926 -15.08 -55.74 7.01
CA GLY A 926 -15.87 -56.95 7.27
C GLY A 926 -16.09 -57.80 6.01
N ARG A 927 -16.47 -57.19 4.87
CA ARG A 927 -16.59 -57.90 3.58
C ARG A 927 -15.26 -58.43 3.07
N MET A 928 -14.17 -57.69 3.30
CA MET A 928 -12.80 -58.08 2.94
C MET A 928 -12.19 -59.14 3.86
N ARG A 929 -12.86 -59.51 4.97
CA ARG A 929 -12.33 -60.38 6.04
C ARG A 929 -11.02 -59.86 6.65
N THR A 930 -10.95 -58.54 6.85
CA THR A 930 -9.83 -57.86 7.52
C THR A 930 -10.34 -56.92 8.61
N THR A 931 -9.42 -56.29 9.35
CA THR A 931 -9.70 -55.30 10.39
C THR A 931 -9.39 -53.88 9.89
N LEU A 932 -10.04 -52.88 10.49
CA LEU A 932 -9.58 -51.51 10.40
C LEU A 932 -8.41 -51.35 11.38
N ALA A 933 -7.25 -50.93 10.88
CA ALA A 933 -6.09 -50.57 11.67
C ALA A 933 -5.98 -49.03 11.79
N PRO A 934 -5.41 -48.53 12.90
CA PRO A 934 -5.25 -47.09 13.12
C PRO A 934 -3.95 -46.55 12.51
N SER A 935 -2.99 -47.43 12.24
CA SER A 935 -1.69 -47.16 11.63
C SER A 935 -1.13 -48.45 11.02
N GLY A 936 -0.11 -48.33 10.18
CA GLY A 936 0.60 -49.46 9.59
C GLY A 936 1.30 -49.06 8.30
N LYS A 937 2.33 -49.81 7.89
CA LYS A 937 3.06 -49.53 6.65
C LYS A 937 2.20 -49.85 5.42
N VAL A 938 2.14 -48.93 4.47
CA VAL A 938 1.55 -49.12 3.14
C VAL A 938 2.67 -48.95 2.11
N SER A 939 3.18 -50.05 1.56
CA SER A 939 4.21 -49.96 0.52
C SER A 939 3.69 -49.32 -0.77
N THR A 940 4.59 -48.71 -1.53
CA THR A 940 4.38 -48.41 -2.95
C THR A 940 4.53 -49.68 -3.77
N ILE A 941 3.78 -49.80 -4.88
CA ILE A 941 3.78 -51.01 -5.72
C ILE A 941 4.33 -50.71 -7.12
N LEU A 942 3.74 -49.71 -7.79
CA LEU A 942 4.14 -49.23 -9.10
C LEU A 942 4.77 -47.83 -9.04
N SER A 943 4.31 -47.00 -8.10
CA SER A 943 4.94 -45.70 -7.88
C SER A 943 6.31 -45.86 -7.23
N ARG A 944 7.20 -44.91 -7.49
CA ARG A 944 8.48 -44.82 -6.77
C ARG A 944 8.27 -44.26 -5.36
N ASP A 945 7.33 -43.33 -5.23
CA ASP A 945 7.17 -42.45 -4.08
C ASP A 945 5.66 -42.24 -3.82
N TRP A 946 5.31 -41.89 -2.59
CA TRP A 946 3.95 -41.65 -2.13
C TRP A 946 3.97 -40.79 -0.86
N TYR A 947 3.20 -39.72 -0.86
CA TYR A 947 3.04 -38.87 0.32
C TYR A 947 2.00 -39.47 1.27
N ASP A 948 2.48 -40.02 2.38
CA ASP A 948 1.71 -40.49 3.54
C ASP A 948 1.48 -39.31 4.51
N ASP A 949 0.23 -38.86 4.67
CA ASP A 949 -0.16 -37.79 5.60
C ASP A 949 -0.59 -38.28 6.99
N GLY A 950 -0.35 -39.57 7.27
CA GLY A 950 -0.68 -40.25 8.52
C GLY A 950 -2.12 -40.75 8.55
N ALA A 951 -2.26 -42.07 8.76
CA ALA A 951 -3.55 -42.70 8.98
C ALA A 951 -4.29 -42.09 10.19
N ARG A 952 -5.62 -42.15 10.13
CA ARG A 952 -6.54 -41.68 11.16
C ARG A 952 -7.39 -42.85 11.61
N ASP A 953 -7.32 -43.19 12.89
CA ASP A 953 -8.36 -44.02 13.50
C ASP A 953 -9.69 -43.26 13.46
N LEU A 954 -10.59 -43.73 12.59
CA LEU A 954 -11.98 -43.29 12.53
C LEU A 954 -12.93 -44.25 13.27
N SER A 955 -12.48 -45.45 13.66
CA SER A 955 -13.29 -46.38 14.45
C SER A 955 -13.54 -45.89 15.88
N GLY A 956 -12.62 -45.10 16.41
CA GLY A 956 -12.61 -44.67 17.81
C GLY A 956 -12.13 -45.75 18.78
N ARG A 957 -11.80 -46.96 18.29
CA ARG A 957 -11.28 -48.07 19.12
C ARG A 957 -10.03 -47.66 19.89
N PHE A 958 -9.22 -46.78 19.30
CA PHE A 958 -7.96 -46.30 19.88
C PHE A 958 -8.06 -44.85 20.39
N GLU A 959 -9.28 -44.31 20.56
CA GLU A 959 -9.49 -42.96 21.10
C GLU A 959 -8.91 -42.81 22.52
N ALA A 960 -8.87 -43.91 23.30
CA ALA A 960 -8.24 -43.90 24.62
C ALA A 960 -6.73 -43.62 24.61
N LEU A 961 -6.05 -43.81 23.47
CA LEU A 961 -4.63 -43.44 23.31
C LEU A 961 -4.40 -41.96 22.95
N ARG A 962 -5.47 -41.19 22.65
CA ARG A 962 -5.36 -39.75 22.39
C ARG A 962 -5.38 -38.90 23.66
N ASP A 963 -5.79 -39.48 24.78
CA ASP A 963 -5.96 -38.79 26.05
C ASP A 963 -5.18 -39.53 27.14
N ASP A 964 -4.02 -38.97 27.50
CA ASP A 964 -3.11 -39.53 28.50
C ASP A 964 -3.78 -39.76 29.88
N SER A 965 -4.92 -39.09 30.16
CA SER A 965 -5.66 -39.23 31.42
C SER A 965 -6.41 -40.56 31.52
N LYS A 966 -6.89 -41.14 30.41
CA LYS A 966 -7.61 -42.43 30.42
C LYS A 966 -6.72 -43.61 30.82
N LEU A 967 -5.41 -43.46 30.64
CA LEU A 967 -4.38 -44.43 31.00
C LEU A 967 -3.61 -44.07 32.28
N ASP A 968 -3.96 -42.97 32.94
CA ASP A 968 -3.28 -42.44 34.14
C ASP A 968 -1.75 -42.36 33.97
N LEU A 969 -1.26 -42.04 32.77
CA LEU A 969 0.18 -42.16 32.46
C LEU A 969 1.07 -41.34 33.40
N ALA A 970 0.56 -40.23 33.95
CA ALA A 970 1.27 -39.41 34.93
C ALA A 970 1.60 -40.14 36.24
N THR A 971 0.81 -41.14 36.64
CA THR A 971 0.88 -41.82 37.95
C THR A 971 1.03 -43.34 37.85
N VAL A 972 0.80 -43.94 36.68
CA VAL A 972 0.91 -45.39 36.47
C VAL A 972 2.31 -45.91 36.86
N GLU A 973 2.34 -47.01 37.61
CA GLU A 973 3.59 -47.75 37.86
C GLU A 973 4.08 -48.37 36.55
N PRO A 974 5.37 -48.26 36.18
CA PRO A 974 5.87 -48.83 34.94
C PRO A 974 5.48 -50.31 34.74
N ALA A 975 5.62 -51.14 35.78
CA ALA A 975 5.29 -52.57 35.70
C ALA A 975 3.80 -52.85 35.40
N ALA A 976 2.89 -51.93 35.75
CA ALA A 976 1.44 -52.08 35.52
C ALA A 976 1.00 -51.64 34.12
N LEU A 977 1.79 -50.79 33.43
CA LEU A 977 1.42 -50.20 32.15
C LEU A 977 1.01 -51.22 31.05
N PRO A 978 1.72 -52.35 30.83
CA PRO A 978 1.34 -53.28 29.77
C PRO A 978 -0.03 -53.94 29.99
N ALA A 979 -0.39 -54.21 31.25
CA ALA A 979 -1.70 -54.76 31.60
C ALA A 979 -2.80 -53.70 31.39
N ARG A 980 -2.54 -52.46 31.84
CA ARG A 980 -3.47 -51.33 31.70
C ARG A 980 -3.72 -50.96 30.24
N LEU A 981 -2.70 -51.01 29.39
CA LEU A 981 -2.86 -50.80 27.94
C LEU A 981 -3.74 -51.88 27.31
N ARG A 982 -3.52 -53.17 27.60
CA ARG A 982 -4.37 -54.25 27.07
C ARG A 982 -5.84 -54.10 27.49
N GLU A 983 -6.08 -53.79 28.76
CA GLU A 983 -7.42 -53.53 29.31
C GLU A 983 -8.14 -52.40 28.54
N VAL A 984 -7.43 -51.29 28.29
CA VAL A 984 -7.98 -50.10 27.64
C VAL A 984 -8.12 -50.25 26.12
N LEU A 985 -7.27 -51.06 25.48
CA LEU A 985 -7.27 -51.28 24.03
C LEU A 985 -8.20 -52.40 23.56
N ASP A 986 -8.55 -53.32 24.47
CA ASP A 986 -9.15 -54.62 24.15
C ASP A 986 -8.40 -55.29 22.98
N HIS A 987 -7.06 -55.30 23.08
CA HIS A 987 -6.14 -55.76 22.04
C HIS A 987 -4.78 -56.13 22.63
N GLU A 988 -4.07 -57.05 21.98
CA GLU A 988 -2.67 -57.34 22.31
C GLU A 988 -1.73 -56.19 21.91
N LEU A 989 -0.58 -56.13 22.59
CA LEU A 989 0.47 -55.15 22.30
C LEU A 989 1.37 -55.66 21.17
N ASP A 990 1.06 -55.25 19.94
CA ASP A 990 1.67 -55.75 18.70
C ASP A 990 2.03 -54.63 17.70
N ASP A 991 2.38 -55.01 16.47
CA ASP A 991 2.73 -54.11 15.37
C ASP A 991 1.60 -53.13 14.95
N ILE A 992 0.35 -53.35 15.40
CA ILE A 992 -0.80 -52.46 15.13
C ILE A 992 -0.94 -51.42 16.24
N THR A 993 -0.83 -51.83 17.51
CA THR A 993 -1.09 -50.94 18.66
C THR A 993 0.14 -50.20 19.16
N LEU A 994 1.32 -50.83 19.15
CA LEU A 994 2.53 -50.22 19.69
C LEU A 994 2.97 -48.92 18.97
N PRO A 995 2.81 -48.73 17.64
CA PRO A 995 3.07 -47.43 17.02
C PRO A 995 2.27 -46.29 17.67
N LEU A 996 1.00 -46.53 18.02
CA LEU A 996 0.16 -45.54 18.68
C LEU A 996 0.58 -45.28 20.13
N VAL A 997 0.87 -46.35 20.88
CA VAL A 997 1.30 -46.24 22.28
C VAL A 997 2.60 -45.42 22.38
N LEU A 998 3.57 -45.70 21.52
CA LEU A 998 4.85 -44.99 21.50
C LEU A 998 4.72 -43.52 21.06
N ALA A 999 3.70 -43.18 20.28
CA ALA A 999 3.38 -41.80 19.88
C ALA A 999 2.64 -40.99 20.96
N MET A 1000 2.27 -41.60 22.10
CA MET A 1000 1.53 -40.90 23.16
C MET A 1000 2.36 -39.79 23.81
N PRO A 1001 1.80 -38.56 23.95
CA PRO A 1001 2.48 -37.47 24.65
C PRO A 1001 2.86 -37.80 26.10
N GLY A 1002 2.07 -38.63 26.79
CA GLY A 1002 2.37 -39.11 28.13
C GLY A 1002 3.63 -39.96 28.22
N LEU A 1003 3.88 -40.87 27.26
CA LEU A 1003 5.14 -41.62 27.17
C LEU A 1003 6.32 -40.70 26.85
N HIS A 1004 6.12 -39.66 26.03
CA HIS A 1004 7.17 -38.66 25.79
C HIS A 1004 7.51 -37.82 27.04
N ARG A 1005 6.57 -37.63 27.97
CA ARG A 1005 6.80 -36.95 29.26
C ARG A 1005 7.36 -37.88 30.34
N ARG A 1006 7.12 -39.19 30.24
CA ARG A 1006 7.63 -40.24 31.11
C ARG A 1006 8.31 -41.34 30.29
N PRO A 1007 9.48 -41.06 29.70
CA PRO A 1007 10.14 -41.98 28.78
C PRO A 1007 10.54 -43.32 29.42
N GLU A 1008 10.66 -43.38 30.75
CA GLU A 1008 10.94 -44.62 31.50
C GLU A 1008 9.85 -45.68 31.32
N LEU A 1009 8.63 -45.26 30.97
CA LEU A 1009 7.49 -46.15 30.68
C LEU A 1009 7.70 -47.04 29.44
N VAL A 1010 8.73 -46.81 28.62
CA VAL A 1010 9.08 -47.71 27.50
C VAL A 1010 9.73 -49.02 27.95
N GLN A 1011 10.41 -49.03 29.10
CA GLN A 1011 11.10 -50.20 29.64
C GLN A 1011 10.19 -51.43 29.86
N PRO A 1012 9.03 -51.32 30.53
CA PRO A 1012 8.06 -52.43 30.67
C PRO A 1012 7.44 -52.88 29.34
N LEU A 1013 7.48 -52.05 28.29
CA LEU A 1013 6.98 -52.39 26.95
C LEU A 1013 8.01 -53.14 26.10
N ALA A 1014 9.28 -53.17 26.51
CA ALA A 1014 10.38 -53.74 25.75
C ALA A 1014 10.17 -55.19 25.27
N PRO A 1015 9.56 -56.13 26.04
CA PRO A 1015 9.32 -57.50 25.55
C PRO A 1015 8.41 -57.55 24.31
N PHE A 1016 7.38 -56.69 24.27
CA PHE A 1016 6.44 -56.61 23.16
C PHE A 1016 7.09 -55.95 21.94
N ILE A 1017 7.79 -54.83 22.16
CA ILE A 1017 8.52 -54.09 21.13
C ILE A 1017 9.65 -54.91 20.49
N LEU A 1018 10.32 -55.78 21.25
CA LEU A 1018 11.34 -56.69 20.72
C LEU A 1018 10.73 -57.89 19.98
N GLY A 1019 9.46 -58.22 20.24
CA GLY A 1019 8.68 -59.21 19.48
C GLY A 1019 8.16 -58.69 18.14
N CYS A 1020 7.86 -57.39 18.03
CA CYS A 1020 7.39 -56.72 16.82
C CYS A 1020 8.35 -56.86 15.62
N GLU A 1021 7.81 -57.10 14.43
CA GLU A 1021 8.58 -57.07 13.19
C GLU A 1021 8.86 -55.63 12.71
N SER A 1022 8.01 -54.66 13.11
CA SER A 1022 8.12 -53.27 12.69
C SER A 1022 9.37 -52.59 13.26
N GLN A 1023 10.29 -52.27 12.36
CA GLN A 1023 11.47 -51.47 12.67
C GLN A 1023 11.13 -50.07 13.17
N HIS A 1024 10.04 -49.47 12.68
CA HIS A 1024 9.60 -48.13 13.10
C HIS A 1024 9.23 -48.11 14.60
N VAL A 1025 8.52 -49.14 15.07
CA VAL A 1025 8.19 -49.31 16.50
C VAL A 1025 9.46 -49.37 17.35
N ARG A 1026 10.44 -50.18 16.93
CA ARG A 1026 11.73 -50.32 17.61
C ARG A 1026 12.53 -49.01 17.64
N LEU A 1027 12.52 -48.25 16.54
CA LEU A 1027 13.18 -46.94 16.42
C LEU A 1027 12.56 -45.88 17.33
N ALA A 1028 11.23 -45.75 17.33
CA ALA A 1028 10.50 -44.83 18.21
C ALA A 1028 10.75 -45.18 19.70
N ALA A 1029 10.74 -46.48 20.02
CA ALA A 1029 11.06 -46.97 21.35
C ALA A 1029 12.52 -46.71 21.76
N ALA A 1030 13.48 -46.83 20.84
CA ALA A 1030 14.88 -46.45 21.10
C ALA A 1030 15.02 -44.95 21.41
N GLY A 1031 14.24 -44.11 20.71
CA GLY A 1031 14.09 -42.67 21.00
C GLY A 1031 13.56 -42.36 22.41
N LEU A 1032 12.62 -43.16 22.91
CA LEU A 1032 12.13 -43.06 24.29
C LEU A 1032 13.16 -43.61 25.29
N ALA A 1033 13.72 -44.79 25.06
CA ALA A 1033 14.69 -45.42 25.97
C ALA A 1033 15.94 -44.56 26.14
N PHE A 1034 16.42 -43.92 25.08
CA PHE A 1034 17.53 -42.98 25.14
C PHE A 1034 17.22 -41.78 26.05
N ARG A 1035 16.02 -41.19 25.91
CA ARG A 1035 15.56 -40.07 26.77
C ARG A 1035 15.31 -40.48 28.23
N ALA A 1036 15.06 -41.75 28.49
CA ALA A 1036 15.00 -42.31 29.84
C ALA A 1036 16.39 -42.54 30.48
N GLY A 1037 17.49 -42.38 29.72
CA GLY A 1037 18.84 -42.77 30.14
C GLY A 1037 19.13 -44.27 30.01
N GLU A 1038 18.17 -45.06 29.49
CA GLU A 1038 18.27 -46.51 29.31
C GLU A 1038 19.05 -46.87 28.02
N LEU A 1039 20.31 -46.43 27.94
CA LEU A 1039 21.16 -46.55 26.75
C LEU A 1039 21.32 -48.01 26.28
N SER A 1040 21.35 -48.96 27.22
CA SER A 1040 21.48 -50.39 26.90
C SER A 1040 20.21 -50.99 26.28
N LEU A 1041 19.04 -50.45 26.62
CA LEU A 1041 17.77 -50.81 25.99
C LEU A 1041 17.66 -50.12 24.62
N ALA A 1042 18.03 -48.85 24.52
CA ALA A 1042 18.05 -48.11 23.26
C ALA A 1042 18.92 -48.80 22.20
N ASP A 1043 20.14 -49.22 22.53
CA ASP A 1043 21.02 -49.95 21.61
C ASP A 1043 20.46 -51.34 21.24
N ARG A 1044 19.85 -52.06 22.19
CA ARG A 1044 19.20 -53.36 21.93
C ARG A 1044 17.98 -53.22 21.01
N LEU A 1045 17.23 -52.13 21.15
CA LEU A 1045 16.07 -51.82 20.30
C LEU A 1045 16.49 -51.45 18.88
N LEU A 1046 17.60 -50.70 18.71
CA LEU A 1046 18.21 -50.49 17.39
C LEU A 1046 18.60 -51.83 16.73
N GLY A 1047 19.23 -52.73 17.50
CA GLY A 1047 19.63 -54.07 17.05
C GLY A 1047 20.55 -54.06 15.82
N ASP A 1048 20.75 -55.20 15.16
CA ASP A 1048 21.60 -55.25 13.95
C ASP A 1048 20.91 -54.60 12.71
N ARG A 1049 19.58 -54.49 12.75
CA ARG A 1049 18.77 -53.85 11.69
C ARG A 1049 18.89 -52.32 11.68
N SER A 1050 19.72 -51.70 12.53
CA SER A 1050 20.02 -50.26 12.44
C SER A 1050 20.55 -49.81 11.08
N TYR A 1051 21.07 -50.74 10.27
CA TYR A 1051 21.44 -50.51 8.87
C TYR A 1051 20.26 -50.27 7.91
N ASP A 1052 19.05 -50.71 8.24
CA ASP A 1052 17.88 -50.62 7.35
C ASP A 1052 17.08 -49.32 7.55
N VAL A 1053 17.37 -48.54 8.61
CA VAL A 1053 16.66 -47.30 8.99
C VAL A 1053 16.68 -46.29 7.86
N ASP A 1054 15.57 -46.09 7.15
CA ASP A 1054 15.52 -45.10 6.09
C ASP A 1054 15.87 -43.71 6.65
N LEU A 1055 16.61 -42.93 5.86
CA LEU A 1055 16.95 -41.54 6.21
C LEU A 1055 15.86 -40.58 5.76
N ASP A 1056 14.88 -41.04 4.98
CA ASP A 1056 13.76 -40.22 4.52
C ASP A 1056 12.91 -39.63 5.67
N HIS A 1057 12.28 -38.48 5.38
CA HIS A 1057 11.97 -37.42 6.36
C HIS A 1057 11.10 -37.83 7.58
N HIS A 1058 11.20 -37.01 8.65
CA HIS A 1058 10.37 -36.96 9.87
C HIS A 1058 10.82 -37.76 11.11
N VAL A 1059 12.01 -38.35 11.15
CA VAL A 1059 12.54 -39.09 12.31
C VAL A 1059 13.82 -38.49 12.92
N TRP A 1060 13.77 -37.21 13.29
CA TRP A 1060 14.84 -36.53 14.04
C TRP A 1060 15.33 -37.36 15.25
N THR A 1061 14.43 -37.70 16.18
CA THR A 1061 14.81 -38.37 17.44
C THR A 1061 15.41 -39.77 17.22
N PRO A 1062 14.84 -40.68 16.40
CA PRO A 1062 15.50 -41.96 16.12
C PRO A 1062 16.87 -41.85 15.44
N LEU A 1063 17.03 -40.90 14.50
CA LEU A 1063 18.32 -40.66 13.85
C LEU A 1063 19.34 -40.04 14.81
N GLU A 1064 18.90 -39.20 15.75
CA GLU A 1064 19.75 -38.65 16.81
C GLU A 1064 20.27 -39.78 17.74
N VAL A 1065 19.40 -40.72 18.15
CA VAL A 1065 19.82 -41.88 18.94
C VAL A 1065 20.82 -42.74 18.18
N LEU A 1066 20.61 -42.97 16.88
CA LEU A 1066 21.57 -43.70 16.04
C LEU A 1066 22.89 -42.94 15.90
N ALA A 1067 22.85 -41.61 15.75
CA ALA A 1067 24.01 -40.74 15.70
C ALA A 1067 24.80 -40.73 17.02
N GLN A 1068 24.14 -40.80 18.19
CA GLN A 1068 24.81 -40.82 19.49
C GLN A 1068 25.33 -42.21 19.89
N LEU A 1069 24.53 -43.27 19.73
CA LEU A 1069 24.90 -44.62 20.16
C LEU A 1069 25.78 -45.36 19.15
N ARG A 1070 25.59 -45.12 17.84
CA ARG A 1070 26.33 -45.80 16.76
C ARG A 1070 26.84 -44.81 15.70
N PRO A 1071 27.58 -43.75 16.08
CA PRO A 1071 27.97 -42.65 15.18
C PRO A 1071 28.69 -43.11 13.92
N SER A 1072 29.57 -44.12 14.03
CA SER A 1072 30.28 -44.68 12.86
C SER A 1072 29.34 -45.32 11.84
N GLN A 1073 28.28 -46.01 12.28
CA GLN A 1073 27.28 -46.60 11.39
C GLN A 1073 26.41 -45.52 10.77
N PHE A 1074 25.93 -44.54 11.56
CA PHE A 1074 25.17 -43.40 11.07
C PHE A 1074 25.94 -42.64 9.96
N LEU A 1075 27.19 -42.28 10.21
CA LEU A 1075 28.03 -41.58 9.23
C LEU A 1075 28.35 -42.43 7.99
N ALA A 1076 28.42 -43.76 8.11
CA ALA A 1076 28.57 -44.64 6.96
C ALA A 1076 27.30 -44.64 6.09
N LYS A 1077 26.12 -44.76 6.70
CA LYS A 1077 24.84 -44.73 5.99
C LYS A 1077 24.58 -43.36 5.33
N LEU A 1078 24.84 -42.27 6.04
CA LEU A 1078 24.74 -40.90 5.49
C LEU A 1078 25.59 -40.73 4.22
N ARG A 1079 26.82 -41.29 4.18
CA ARG A 1079 27.67 -41.28 2.99
C ARG A 1079 27.15 -42.16 1.86
N GLN A 1080 26.61 -43.34 2.16
CA GLN A 1080 25.98 -44.21 1.16
C GLN A 1080 24.77 -43.53 0.51
N GLY A 1081 23.98 -42.79 1.29
CA GLY A 1081 22.82 -42.05 0.80
C GLY A 1081 23.14 -40.87 -0.11
N ARG A 1082 24.25 -40.14 0.10
CA ARG A 1082 24.54 -38.86 -0.60
C ARG A 1082 24.32 -38.90 -2.11
N ALA A 1083 24.74 -39.98 -2.80
CA ALA A 1083 24.58 -40.11 -4.24
C ALA A 1083 23.12 -40.20 -4.74
N ALA A 1084 22.17 -40.68 -3.90
CA ALA A 1084 20.74 -40.64 -4.17
C ALA A 1084 20.12 -39.29 -3.78
N PHE A 1085 20.66 -38.68 -2.73
CA PHE A 1085 20.09 -37.54 -2.01
C PHE A 1085 20.56 -36.15 -2.51
N ASP A 1086 21.63 -36.07 -3.32
CA ASP A 1086 22.27 -34.85 -3.85
C ASP A 1086 21.35 -33.81 -4.53
N ARG A 1087 20.11 -34.17 -4.89
CA ARG A 1087 19.15 -33.24 -5.53
C ARG A 1087 18.25 -32.45 -4.58
N TRP A 1088 18.01 -32.91 -3.35
CA TRP A 1088 17.10 -32.26 -2.38
C TRP A 1088 17.71 -32.08 -0.98
N TRP A 1089 18.69 -32.91 -0.61
CA TRP A 1089 19.05 -33.13 0.80
C TRP A 1089 20.35 -32.48 1.26
N GLY A 1090 21.24 -32.08 0.35
CA GLY A 1090 22.53 -31.45 0.67
C GLY A 1090 22.44 -30.10 1.39
N GLN A 1091 21.22 -29.64 1.72
CA GLN A 1091 20.93 -28.31 2.26
C GLN A 1091 20.02 -28.29 3.49
N SER A 1092 19.41 -29.39 3.95
CA SER A 1092 18.65 -29.30 5.21
C SER A 1092 19.61 -29.19 6.40
N GLY A 1093 19.30 -28.29 7.33
CA GLY A 1093 20.06 -28.09 8.55
C GLY A 1093 20.00 -29.31 9.46
N GLU A 1094 18.90 -30.06 9.43
CA GLU A 1094 18.75 -31.30 10.21
C GLU A 1094 19.87 -32.30 9.93
N HIS A 1095 20.18 -32.61 8.66
CA HIS A 1095 21.23 -33.58 8.35
C HIS A 1095 22.62 -33.13 8.79
N LYS A 1096 22.91 -31.84 8.62
CA LYS A 1096 24.17 -31.25 9.09
C LYS A 1096 24.26 -31.35 10.61
N ALA A 1097 23.16 -31.11 11.29
CA ALA A 1097 23.10 -31.24 12.73
C ALA A 1097 23.27 -32.68 13.22
N LEU A 1098 22.58 -33.66 12.63
CA LEU A 1098 22.77 -35.09 12.98
C LEU A 1098 24.19 -35.60 12.64
N GLU A 1099 24.77 -35.16 11.51
CA GLU A 1099 26.18 -35.41 11.18
C GLU A 1099 27.11 -34.75 12.23
N GLY A 1100 26.74 -33.57 12.74
CA GLY A 1100 27.39 -32.90 13.87
C GLY A 1100 27.33 -33.71 15.16
N VAL A 1101 26.14 -34.21 15.54
CA VAL A 1101 25.92 -35.07 16.72
C VAL A 1101 26.78 -36.33 16.65
N ALA A 1102 26.83 -37.00 15.49
CA ALA A 1102 27.67 -38.18 15.32
C ALA A 1102 29.18 -37.88 15.38
N LEU A 1103 29.61 -36.72 14.88
CA LEU A 1103 31.00 -36.29 14.99
C LEU A 1103 31.36 -35.83 16.42
N GLU A 1104 30.42 -35.27 17.18
CA GLU A 1104 30.57 -34.96 18.60
C GLU A 1104 30.75 -36.25 19.43
N ALA A 1105 29.90 -37.25 19.20
CA ALA A 1105 30.00 -38.58 19.83
C ALA A 1105 31.30 -39.32 19.49
N LEU A 1106 31.90 -39.08 18.30
CA LEU A 1106 33.24 -39.56 17.92
C LEU A 1106 34.39 -38.66 18.42
N HIS A 1107 34.13 -37.74 19.35
CA HIS A 1107 35.09 -36.79 19.91
C HIS A 1107 35.80 -35.93 18.85
N ARG A 1108 35.07 -35.47 17.82
CA ARG A 1108 35.55 -34.57 16.74
C ARG A 1108 34.90 -33.17 16.82
N PRO A 1109 35.04 -32.46 17.96
CA PRO A 1109 34.26 -31.25 18.28
C PRO A 1109 34.40 -30.11 17.25
N LYS A 1110 35.59 -29.95 16.64
CA LYS A 1110 35.82 -28.93 15.62
C LYS A 1110 34.98 -29.14 14.35
N GLN A 1111 34.70 -30.40 13.99
CA GLN A 1111 33.90 -30.73 12.81
C GLN A 1111 32.41 -30.59 13.15
N ALA A 1112 31.99 -31.07 14.33
CA ALA A 1112 30.63 -30.89 14.85
C ALA A 1112 30.22 -29.40 14.89
N ALA A 1113 31.05 -28.53 15.48
CA ALA A 1113 30.76 -27.09 15.56
C ALA A 1113 30.62 -26.40 14.18
N VAL A 1114 31.36 -26.85 13.16
CA VAL A 1114 31.20 -26.35 11.78
C VAL A 1114 29.84 -26.76 11.22
N LEU A 1115 29.42 -28.01 11.42
CA LEU A 1115 28.14 -28.51 10.92
C LEU A 1115 26.95 -27.93 11.69
N TYR A 1116 27.05 -27.73 13.01
CA TYR A 1116 26.03 -27.00 13.78
C TYR A 1116 25.89 -25.55 13.29
N ARG A 1117 26.98 -24.83 13.01
CA ARG A 1117 26.88 -23.49 12.41
C ARG A 1117 26.22 -23.50 11.03
N GLN A 1118 26.52 -24.49 10.19
CA GLN A 1118 25.84 -24.62 8.90
C GLN A 1118 24.36 -25.01 9.06
N ALA A 1119 24.01 -25.85 10.02
CA ALA A 1119 22.64 -26.22 10.32
C ALA A 1119 21.81 -24.98 10.68
N LEU A 1120 22.32 -24.16 11.60
CA LEU A 1120 21.69 -22.91 12.05
C LEU A 1120 21.64 -21.80 11.00
N GLN A 1121 22.40 -21.92 9.91
CA GLN A 1121 22.31 -21.04 8.73
C GLN A 1121 21.19 -21.45 7.76
N HIS A 1122 20.79 -22.73 7.77
CA HIS A 1122 19.69 -23.23 6.95
C HIS A 1122 18.36 -23.19 7.71
N ASP A 1123 18.34 -23.67 8.96
CA ASP A 1123 17.11 -23.91 9.72
C ASP A 1123 17.20 -23.26 11.12
N GLU A 1124 16.52 -22.12 11.29
CA GLU A 1124 16.59 -21.33 12.54
C GLU A 1124 15.95 -22.04 13.75
N TYR A 1125 14.95 -22.90 13.55
CA TYR A 1125 14.29 -23.62 14.65
C TYR A 1125 15.22 -24.56 15.41
N LEU A 1126 16.31 -25.04 14.77
CA LEU A 1126 17.33 -25.86 15.41
C LEU A 1126 18.16 -25.09 16.45
N ARG A 1127 18.03 -23.75 16.56
CA ARG A 1127 18.81 -22.93 17.51
C ARG A 1127 18.56 -23.30 18.97
N ALA A 1128 17.33 -23.71 19.32
CA ALA A 1128 17.01 -24.12 20.69
C ALA A 1128 17.78 -25.36 21.14
N GLU A 1129 18.08 -26.28 20.21
CA GLU A 1129 18.73 -27.56 20.49
C GLU A 1129 20.25 -27.51 20.27
N LEU A 1130 20.69 -26.89 19.18
CA LEU A 1130 22.10 -26.87 18.77
C LEU A 1130 22.88 -25.68 19.34
N GLY A 1131 22.21 -24.59 19.74
CA GLY A 1131 22.85 -23.42 20.34
C GLY A 1131 23.70 -23.78 21.57
N PRO A 1132 23.11 -24.42 22.60
CA PRO A 1132 23.86 -24.84 23.79
C PRO A 1132 25.00 -25.81 23.50
N ARG A 1133 24.83 -26.74 22.55
CA ARG A 1133 25.89 -27.67 22.13
C ARG A 1133 27.04 -26.91 21.44
N LEU A 1134 26.73 -26.03 20.50
CA LEU A 1134 27.71 -25.22 19.78
C LEU A 1134 28.51 -24.32 20.74
N GLU A 1135 27.83 -23.64 21.67
CA GLU A 1135 28.48 -22.81 22.70
C GLU A 1135 29.44 -23.63 23.57
N ALA A 1136 29.02 -24.83 24.03
CA ALA A 1136 29.87 -25.72 24.81
C ALA A 1136 31.11 -26.20 24.01
N LEU A 1137 30.93 -26.54 22.73
CA LEU A 1137 32.04 -26.94 21.84
C LEU A 1137 33.02 -25.80 21.57
N GLU A 1138 32.53 -24.57 21.42
CA GLU A 1138 33.35 -23.39 21.18
C GLU A 1138 34.06 -22.91 22.45
N ALA A 1139 33.43 -22.99 23.62
CA ALA A 1139 34.08 -22.78 24.92
C ALA A 1139 35.21 -23.80 25.15
N ALA A 1140 34.95 -25.10 24.99
CA ALA A 1140 35.95 -26.15 25.13
C ALA A 1140 37.07 -26.12 24.06
N ALA A 1141 36.87 -25.36 22.97
CA ALA A 1141 37.90 -25.06 21.98
C ALA A 1141 38.67 -23.77 22.31
N ALA A 1142 38.06 -22.80 22.99
CA ALA A 1142 38.72 -21.59 23.48
C ALA A 1142 39.65 -21.90 24.67
N ASP A 1143 39.21 -22.72 25.62
CA ASP A 1143 40.05 -23.15 26.75
C ASP A 1143 41.27 -23.95 26.28
N ARG A 1144 41.09 -24.85 25.30
CA ARG A 1144 42.18 -25.58 24.63
C ARG A 1144 43.10 -24.72 23.75
N ARG A 1145 42.87 -23.41 23.64
CA ARG A 1145 43.82 -22.42 23.07
C ARG A 1145 44.47 -21.54 24.14
N ARG A 1146 43.96 -21.59 25.38
CA ARG A 1146 44.51 -20.88 26.55
C ARG A 1146 45.47 -21.76 27.35
N SER A 1147 45.23 -23.08 27.34
CA SER A 1147 46.19 -24.13 27.71
C SER A 1147 47.21 -24.37 26.59
#